data_AF-A0A8J3G8C4-F1
#
_entry.id   AF-A0A8J3G8C4-F1
#
_cell.length_a   1.000
_cell.length_b   1.000
_cell.length_c   1.000
_cell.angle_alpha   90.00
_cell.angle_beta   90.00
_cell.angle_gamma   90.00
#
_symmetry.space_group_name_H-M   'P 1'
#
loop_
_entity.id
_entity.type
_entity.pdbx_description
1 polymer ?
#
loop_
_entity_poly.entity_id
_entity_poly.type
_entity_poly.pdbx_seq_one_letter_code
_entity_poly.pdbx_strand_id
1 'polypeptide(L)'
;MSNKVDLARLFAEDGGERYIVSRYPDSRESFKNTHRKFSIRKENTPSASVKKMKSGEWGVTDFGGDSKWRNAIHIAMLEDGIEYGPALGDVCQFYNYQDDARNYAPKPRYEQRPAGPSDQEGHIDVVPREITVAELRTVLTDSAWANLGSSDEIRAQKGRQIFAMYHCKALESYSTVYKGKHLTTYSTDEYPIFYFDEGTFGKIYRPKAPHAKRFRYVGSKPKHFIHGLQQAQEFVAQCKKEKYEAEAAKAAAAEFQESDKEKAKEVERQEVKLPEIIQCSGGSDALNVAALGYRVIWLNSETETLRGDDYGTLMKLTYKLYNLPDIDQTGKTSAHALAGKYINLLTIWLPDKILKFDAETGKAVSKDLRDYLRFPHKKKDFDRLVATAMPYRFWDMERTLDDDGNPKYKFGRPIVQYKFNHVQAYNFLYRSGFARFKSERDKDGYFYVQITGNVVRKVDPQEVKNYLHFFLEERAQFDPEITLDLRNSMYTTNQLSVSNLANLPLVELDFVATGPDHQYLFFPNCTWKITPGAIEESKGLNTSKYVWEDKVISYPAKDKHHQPRIKRKDPMLRIGRRGEGDYDIEILDDSCMFLRFLINTARVHWRKELEERQMLWMTHDKPAKREEYVEEHGLTQEEEGLFFAKRSQQEQDAYLAAHRFDLAGPLLTDAERQEQRMHLVNRIYTLGYMMHRYKDPSRAWAVWAMDNKLSDMSDDSKSNGGSGKSLTGKALKWIWRYSVSFSGRNPNLTKNPHIYDKVTRQTDMIIVDDCFEYLDFGFFYGDITGDMNPNPKQTQSYTIPFDESPKFWFDSNFGDRDFSESTQRRKLVTSFSDYYHENNGNYRETRQPTDDFGGRRLFYDFTPEDWNRFYNLLGECLAFYLAATEKVKPPMNNIQKRNLLSSMGGRFFEWAELYFDPESGRLNVFVSKADAKQEYMDSEKIRDLSTQKFSDYLRKYADYHGYELNPEEYQNGQGRIIREHDGKRQELIYFKTRRPEILTGPDQSEGLAPMPPGEMPF
;
A
#
# COMPACT_ATOMS: atom_id res chain seq x y z
N MET A 1 37.86 -8.50 18.61
CA MET A 1 37.85 -9.79 19.32
C MET A 1 37.87 -10.88 18.27
N SER A 2 38.91 -11.73 18.27
CA SER A 2 39.06 -12.82 17.31
C SER A 2 37.97 -13.86 17.56
N ASN A 3 37.10 -14.07 16.56
CA ASN A 3 36.06 -15.10 16.58
C ASN A 3 36.73 -16.47 16.53
N LYS A 4 36.57 -17.28 17.58
CA LYS A 4 37.07 -18.65 17.64
C LYS A 4 36.01 -19.60 17.09
N VAL A 5 36.32 -20.27 15.97
CA VAL A 5 35.59 -21.45 15.50
C VAL A 5 35.54 -22.49 16.62
N ASP A 6 34.34 -23.00 16.93
CA ASP A 6 34.18 -24.08 17.91
C ASP A 6 34.64 -25.43 17.33
N LEU A 7 35.88 -25.81 17.63
CA LEU A 7 36.51 -27.05 17.17
C LEU A 7 35.76 -28.31 17.63
N ALA A 8 35.12 -28.27 18.80
CA ALA A 8 34.35 -29.40 19.30
C ALA A 8 33.10 -29.66 18.44
N ARG A 9 32.48 -28.58 17.93
CA ARG A 9 31.36 -28.69 16.97
C ARG A 9 31.82 -29.08 15.58
N LEU A 10 32.92 -28.51 15.09
CA LEU A 10 33.49 -28.86 13.78
C LEU A 10 33.78 -30.36 13.66
N PHE A 11 34.30 -30.98 14.73
CA PHE A 11 34.66 -32.40 14.77
C PHE A 11 33.62 -33.30 15.44
N ALA A 12 32.42 -32.80 15.75
CA ALA A 12 31.38 -33.57 16.44
C ALA A 12 30.88 -34.79 15.65
N GLU A 13 30.88 -34.71 14.32
CA GLU A 13 30.34 -35.76 13.43
C GLU A 13 31.21 -37.04 13.45
N ASP A 14 32.52 -36.91 13.23
CA ASP A 14 33.42 -38.04 13.01
C ASP A 14 34.80 -37.86 13.64
N GLY A 15 35.05 -36.80 14.42
CA GLY A 15 36.34 -36.50 15.00
C GLY A 15 37.43 -36.04 14.01
N GLY A 16 37.10 -35.75 12.75
CA GLY A 16 38.09 -35.41 11.70
C GLY A 16 38.50 -36.59 10.81
N GLU A 17 37.89 -37.77 10.99
CA GLU A 17 38.23 -39.01 10.26
C GLU A 17 38.13 -38.86 8.74
N ARG A 18 37.03 -38.30 8.22
CA ARG A 18 36.80 -38.17 6.77
C ARG A 18 37.85 -37.30 6.10
N TYR A 19 38.30 -36.24 6.77
CA TYR A 19 39.38 -35.39 6.25
C TYR A 19 40.72 -36.14 6.24
N ILE A 20 41.01 -36.92 7.28
CA ILE A 20 42.24 -37.73 7.33
C ILE A 20 42.24 -38.79 6.23
N VAL A 21 41.10 -39.47 6.00
CA VAL A 21 40.97 -40.49 4.94
C VAL A 21 41.06 -39.87 3.54
N SER A 22 40.58 -38.64 3.35
CA SER A 22 40.70 -37.97 2.04
C SER A 22 42.15 -37.64 1.68
N ARG A 23 42.98 -37.32 2.69
CA ARG A 23 44.41 -37.06 2.52
C ARG A 23 45.25 -38.33 2.49
N TYR A 24 44.90 -39.33 3.29
CA TYR A 24 45.59 -40.62 3.37
C TYR A 24 44.61 -41.77 3.16
N PRO A 25 44.28 -42.15 1.92
CA PRO A 25 43.28 -43.18 1.64
C PRO A 25 43.54 -44.54 2.30
N ASP A 26 44.82 -44.92 2.45
CA ASP A 26 45.25 -46.18 3.10
C ASP A 26 44.96 -46.24 4.61
N SER A 27 44.66 -45.09 5.23
CA SER A 27 44.30 -44.98 6.65
C SER A 27 42.89 -45.51 6.97
N ARG A 28 42.02 -45.69 5.96
CA ARG A 28 40.59 -46.03 6.14
C ARG A 28 40.37 -47.27 7.03
N GLU A 29 41.12 -48.34 6.83
CA GLU A 29 40.99 -49.56 7.64
C GLU A 29 41.65 -49.45 9.03
N SER A 30 42.51 -48.44 9.25
CA SER A 30 43.15 -48.18 10.55
C SER A 30 42.22 -47.48 11.55
N PHE A 31 41.10 -46.88 11.11
CA PHE A 31 40.07 -46.34 12.02
C PHE A 31 39.21 -47.43 12.67
N LYS A 32 39.09 -48.60 12.02
CA LYS A 32 38.43 -49.80 12.57
C LYS A 32 39.38 -50.63 13.44
N ASN A 33 40.66 -50.71 13.07
CA ASN A 33 41.71 -51.37 13.84
C ASN A 33 42.93 -50.44 14.01
N THR A 34 42.99 -49.76 15.16
CA THR A 34 44.00 -48.74 15.46
C THR A 34 45.43 -49.28 15.58
N HIS A 35 45.61 -50.61 15.67
CA HIS A 35 46.93 -51.24 15.64
C HIS A 35 47.49 -51.40 14.22
N ARG A 36 46.66 -51.25 13.18
CA ARG A 36 47.08 -51.36 11.77
C ARG A 36 47.80 -50.08 11.37
N LYS A 37 49.08 -50.20 11.01
CA LYS A 37 49.86 -49.09 10.44
C LYS A 37 49.57 -48.89 8.95
N PHE A 38 49.72 -47.67 8.47
CA PHE A 38 49.58 -47.28 7.06
C PHE A 38 50.73 -46.36 6.64
N SER A 39 50.98 -46.27 5.33
CA SER A 39 52.05 -45.44 4.78
C SER A 39 51.50 -44.07 4.35
N ILE A 40 52.13 -42.99 4.80
CA ILE A 40 51.81 -41.62 4.36
C ILE A 40 52.87 -41.01 3.44
N ARG A 41 54.00 -41.70 3.27
CA ARG A 41 55.11 -41.35 2.39
C ARG A 41 55.63 -42.62 1.71
N LYS A 42 56.58 -42.47 0.80
CA LYS A 42 57.22 -43.60 0.12
C LYS A 42 58.15 -44.35 1.07
N GLU A 43 57.64 -45.39 1.73
CA GLU A 43 58.36 -46.23 2.70
C GLU A 43 58.10 -47.72 2.48
N ASN A 44 59.10 -48.57 2.75
CA ASN A 44 59.00 -50.03 2.57
C ASN A 44 58.21 -50.72 3.69
N THR A 45 58.05 -50.07 4.85
CA THR A 45 57.29 -50.59 5.99
C THR A 45 56.37 -49.49 6.52
N PRO A 46 55.04 -49.70 6.52
CA PRO A 46 54.09 -48.71 7.02
C PRO A 46 54.35 -48.31 8.46
N SER A 47 54.47 -47.01 8.72
CA SER A 47 54.90 -46.50 10.02
C SER A 47 53.91 -45.55 10.70
N ALA A 48 52.87 -45.07 10.00
CA ALA A 48 51.86 -44.18 10.57
C ALA A 48 50.69 -44.92 11.21
N SER A 49 50.08 -44.32 12.25
CA SER A 49 48.91 -44.86 12.95
C SER A 49 47.92 -43.76 13.34
N VAL A 50 46.66 -44.12 13.56
CA VAL A 50 45.60 -43.21 14.02
C VAL A 50 45.27 -43.46 15.49
N LYS A 51 44.97 -42.38 16.22
CA LYS A 51 44.53 -42.44 17.62
C LYS A 51 43.48 -41.37 17.90
N LYS A 52 42.40 -41.75 18.60
CA LYS A 52 41.35 -40.84 19.07
C LYS A 52 41.72 -40.27 20.44
N MET A 53 41.62 -38.96 20.61
CA MET A 53 41.77 -38.29 21.90
C MET A 53 40.48 -38.35 22.74
N LYS A 54 40.60 -38.09 24.05
CA LYS A 54 39.44 -38.02 24.96
C LYS A 54 38.44 -36.92 24.59
N SER A 55 38.88 -35.89 23.87
CA SER A 55 38.04 -34.80 23.33
C SER A 55 37.20 -35.21 22.12
N GLY A 56 37.38 -36.41 21.57
CA GLY A 56 36.64 -36.92 20.40
C GLY A 56 37.36 -36.77 19.06
N GLU A 57 38.46 -36.01 19.00
CA GLU A 57 39.25 -35.79 17.78
C GLU A 57 40.16 -36.98 17.44
N TRP A 58 40.25 -37.31 16.16
CA TRP A 58 41.24 -38.23 15.61
C TRP A 58 42.48 -37.48 15.16
N GLY A 59 43.64 -38.14 15.33
CA GLY A 59 44.86 -37.67 14.71
C GLY A 59 45.80 -38.79 14.32
N VAL A 60 46.67 -38.47 13.38
CA VAL A 60 47.69 -39.34 12.78
C VAL A 60 49.03 -39.06 13.45
N THR A 61 49.78 -40.12 13.75
CA THR A 61 51.18 -40.04 14.18
C THR A 61 52.03 -40.95 13.30
N ASP A 62 53.06 -40.36 12.70
CA ASP A 62 54.05 -41.06 11.87
C ASP A 62 55.31 -41.36 12.69
N PHE A 63 55.48 -42.62 13.07
CA PHE A 63 56.61 -43.06 13.90
C PHE A 63 57.94 -43.20 13.14
N GLY A 64 57.92 -43.26 11.81
CA GLY A 64 59.15 -43.21 11.01
C GLY A 64 59.57 -41.79 10.64
N GLY A 65 58.74 -40.79 10.95
CA GLY A 65 59.00 -39.37 10.75
C GLY A 65 59.35 -38.66 12.05
N ASP A 66 58.73 -37.51 12.27
CA ASP A 66 58.96 -36.70 13.48
C ASP A 66 58.15 -37.15 14.71
N SER A 67 57.38 -38.24 14.58
CA SER A 67 56.56 -38.82 15.66
C SER A 67 55.58 -37.83 16.31
N LYS A 68 55.20 -36.76 15.62
CA LYS A 68 54.23 -35.78 16.13
C LYS A 68 52.79 -36.18 15.78
N TRP A 69 51.90 -36.01 16.76
CA TRP A 69 50.47 -36.21 16.57
C TRP A 69 49.84 -35.00 15.87
N ARG A 70 49.03 -35.26 14.83
CA ARG A 70 48.37 -34.23 14.00
C ARG A 70 46.91 -34.59 13.75
N ASN A 71 45.98 -33.68 14.06
CA ASN A 71 44.57 -33.79 13.68
C ASN A 71 44.34 -33.27 12.25
N ALA A 72 43.10 -33.26 11.79
CA ALA A 72 42.74 -32.83 10.42
C ALA A 72 43.29 -31.43 10.05
N ILE A 73 43.24 -30.46 10.96
CA ILE A 73 43.77 -29.10 10.73
C ILE A 73 45.29 -29.12 10.60
N HIS A 74 45.97 -29.81 11.52
CA HIS A 74 47.44 -29.93 11.46
C HIS A 74 47.93 -30.71 10.24
N ILE A 75 47.12 -31.64 9.73
CA ILE A 75 47.42 -32.36 8.48
C ILE A 75 47.26 -31.43 7.28
N ALA A 76 46.20 -30.62 7.22
CA ALA A 76 46.04 -29.60 6.19
C ALA A 76 47.24 -28.62 6.18
N MET A 77 47.67 -28.14 7.36
CA MET A 77 48.85 -27.29 7.48
C MET A 77 50.13 -27.94 6.93
N LEU A 78 50.33 -29.23 7.21
CA LEU A 78 51.54 -29.95 6.80
C LEU A 78 51.54 -30.23 5.28
N GLU A 79 50.44 -30.78 4.77
CA GLU A 79 50.35 -31.26 3.38
C GLU A 79 50.20 -30.11 2.38
N ASP A 80 49.51 -29.03 2.76
CA ASP A 80 49.28 -27.87 1.88
C ASP A 80 50.27 -26.72 2.11
N GLY A 81 51.10 -26.79 3.15
CA GLY A 81 52.11 -25.76 3.46
C GLY A 81 51.50 -24.42 3.88
N ILE A 82 50.30 -24.44 4.47
CA ILE A 82 49.53 -23.23 4.84
C ILE A 82 49.48 -23.03 6.36
N GLU A 83 49.28 -21.77 6.77
CA GLU A 83 49.13 -21.42 8.19
C GLU A 83 47.80 -21.89 8.78
N TYR A 84 47.71 -21.90 10.12
CA TYR A 84 46.57 -22.46 10.86
C TYR A 84 45.21 -21.87 10.47
N GLY A 85 45.12 -20.56 10.21
CA GLY A 85 43.88 -19.89 9.83
C GLY A 85 43.30 -20.39 8.51
N PRO A 86 44.06 -20.34 7.40
CA PRO A 86 43.66 -20.95 6.13
C PRO A 86 43.40 -22.46 6.22
N ALA A 87 44.24 -23.22 6.93
CA ALA A 87 44.02 -24.66 7.14
C ALA A 87 42.70 -24.96 7.86
N LEU A 88 42.36 -24.16 8.87
CA LEU A 88 41.07 -24.24 9.54
C LEU A 88 39.93 -23.90 8.58
N GLY A 89 40.10 -22.89 7.72
CA GLY A 89 39.15 -22.53 6.66
C GLY A 89 38.88 -23.68 5.69
N ASP A 90 39.91 -24.37 5.22
CA ASP A 90 39.79 -25.50 4.30
C ASP A 90 39.12 -26.72 4.95
N VAL A 91 39.45 -27.02 6.21
CA VAL A 91 38.79 -28.07 6.97
C VAL A 91 37.32 -27.71 7.23
N CYS A 92 37.02 -26.45 7.61
CA CYS A 92 35.65 -25.97 7.74
C CYS A 92 34.89 -26.08 6.41
N GLN A 93 35.51 -25.74 5.28
CA GLN A 93 34.90 -25.88 3.96
C GLN A 93 34.65 -27.36 3.61
N PHE A 94 35.59 -28.25 3.91
CA PHE A 94 35.44 -29.70 3.68
C PHE A 94 34.27 -30.29 4.47
N TYR A 95 34.08 -29.85 5.72
CA TYR A 95 32.94 -30.22 6.56
C TYR A 95 31.70 -29.34 6.33
N ASN A 96 31.77 -28.37 5.42
CA ASN A 96 30.74 -27.36 5.16
C ASN A 96 30.22 -26.66 6.44
N TYR A 97 31.13 -26.40 7.38
CA TYR A 97 30.89 -25.77 8.67
C TYR A 97 30.80 -24.24 8.52
N GLN A 98 29.77 -23.63 9.09
CA GLN A 98 29.57 -22.17 9.14
C GLN A 98 29.27 -21.75 10.58
N ASP A 99 29.99 -20.75 11.09
CA ASP A 99 29.88 -20.31 12.50
C ASP A 99 28.67 -19.38 12.73
N ASP A 100 27.99 -19.60 13.86
CA ASP A 100 26.62 -19.14 14.17
C ASP A 100 26.56 -17.69 14.69
N ALA A 101 26.47 -16.71 13.81
CA ALA A 101 25.97 -15.37 14.19
C ALA A 101 24.69 -14.92 13.46
N ARG A 102 24.09 -15.77 12.61
CA ARG A 102 22.66 -15.72 12.21
C ARG A 102 22.34 -16.88 11.26
N ASN A 103 21.26 -17.61 11.57
CA ASN A 103 20.59 -18.64 10.77
C ASN A 103 21.22 -20.05 10.72
N TYR A 104 21.31 -20.73 11.88
CA TYR A 104 21.25 -22.18 11.87
C TYR A 104 19.87 -22.65 11.38
N ALA A 105 19.82 -23.13 10.13
CA ALA A 105 18.65 -23.83 9.59
C ALA A 105 19.03 -25.30 9.45
N PRO A 106 18.34 -26.23 10.14
CA PRO A 106 18.62 -27.66 9.98
C PRO A 106 18.47 -28.02 8.50
N LYS A 107 19.49 -28.67 7.93
CA LYS A 107 19.48 -29.15 6.54
C LYS A 107 19.41 -30.67 6.57
N PRO A 108 18.68 -31.31 5.64
CA PRO A 108 18.77 -32.76 5.52
C PRO A 108 20.13 -33.13 4.95
N ARG A 109 20.56 -34.35 5.26
CA ARG A 109 21.77 -34.95 4.67
C ARG A 109 21.43 -35.37 3.24
N TYR A 110 22.33 -35.09 2.29
CA TYR A 110 22.17 -35.48 0.89
C TYR A 110 23.33 -36.36 0.44
N GLU A 111 23.04 -37.29 -0.46
CA GLU A 111 24.04 -38.06 -1.20
C GLU A 111 23.69 -38.02 -2.68
N GLN A 112 24.69 -37.80 -3.53
CA GLN A 112 24.49 -37.68 -4.96
C GLN A 112 25.41 -38.66 -5.69
N ARG A 113 24.83 -39.45 -6.61
CA ARG A 113 25.56 -40.32 -7.53
C ARG A 113 25.08 -40.13 -8.98
N PRO A 114 25.87 -40.49 -10.00
CA PRO A 114 25.38 -40.58 -11.38
C PRO A 114 24.20 -41.57 -11.49
N ALA A 115 23.21 -41.26 -12.33
CA ALA A 115 22.10 -42.17 -12.60
C ALA A 115 22.60 -43.42 -13.34
N GLY A 116 22.27 -44.61 -12.83
CA GLY A 116 22.58 -45.90 -13.42
C GLY A 116 21.49 -46.35 -14.42
N PRO A 117 21.68 -47.51 -15.09
CA PRO A 117 20.75 -48.01 -16.11
C PRO A 117 19.33 -48.31 -15.60
N SER A 118 19.16 -48.54 -14.29
CA SER A 118 17.88 -48.80 -13.63
C SER A 118 17.18 -47.55 -13.08
N ASP A 119 17.85 -46.38 -13.10
CA ASP A 119 17.35 -45.15 -12.50
C ASP A 119 16.48 -44.39 -13.52
N GLN A 120 15.15 -44.50 -13.39
CA GLN A 120 14.21 -43.77 -14.26
C GLN A 120 14.11 -42.29 -13.87
N GLU A 121 14.26 -41.40 -14.85
CA GLU A 121 14.17 -39.94 -14.65
C GLU A 121 12.82 -39.53 -14.05
N GLY A 122 12.85 -38.74 -12.97
CA GLY A 122 11.65 -38.31 -12.25
C GLY A 122 11.08 -39.32 -11.24
N HIS A 123 11.60 -40.56 -11.21
CA HIS A 123 11.22 -41.56 -10.20
C HIS A 123 11.68 -41.13 -8.81
N ILE A 124 10.84 -41.39 -7.80
CA ILE A 124 11.12 -41.12 -6.39
C ILE A 124 10.93 -42.42 -5.63
N ASP A 125 12.02 -42.93 -5.07
CA ASP A 125 11.99 -44.08 -4.17
C ASP A 125 11.96 -43.59 -2.71
N VAL A 126 11.19 -44.26 -1.87
CA VAL A 126 10.99 -43.87 -0.45
C VAL A 126 11.33 -45.04 0.45
N VAL A 127 12.19 -44.81 1.44
CA VAL A 127 12.61 -45.82 2.41
C VAL A 127 11.99 -45.48 3.77
N PRO A 128 10.85 -46.10 4.13
CA PRO A 128 10.22 -45.85 5.43
C PRO A 128 10.98 -46.54 6.56
N ARG A 129 10.91 -45.95 7.76
CA ARG A 129 11.40 -46.55 9.00
C ARG A 129 10.39 -46.34 10.13
N GLU A 130 10.62 -47.02 11.25
CA GLU A 130 9.80 -46.83 12.44
C GLU A 130 9.96 -45.40 12.99
N ILE A 131 8.84 -44.82 13.44
CA ILE A 131 8.79 -43.46 13.96
C ILE A 131 9.28 -43.42 15.42
N THR A 132 10.18 -42.49 15.69
CA THR A 132 10.74 -42.24 17.02
C THR A 132 9.89 -41.26 17.82
N VAL A 133 10.13 -41.19 19.13
CA VAL A 133 9.45 -40.23 20.02
C VAL A 133 9.79 -38.78 19.63
N ALA A 134 11.05 -38.49 19.27
CA ALA A 134 11.47 -37.16 18.85
C ALA A 134 10.72 -36.70 17.58
N GLU A 135 10.45 -37.63 16.67
CA GLU A 135 9.69 -37.36 15.45
C GLU A 135 8.21 -37.15 15.72
N LEU A 136 7.60 -37.97 16.58
CA LEU A 136 6.22 -37.74 17.05
C LEU A 136 6.08 -36.32 17.63
N ARG A 137 7.03 -35.92 18.47
CA ARG A 137 7.08 -34.58 19.09
C ARG A 137 7.41 -33.44 18.11
N THR A 138 7.89 -33.75 16.91
CA THR A 138 8.08 -32.73 15.87
C THR A 138 6.77 -32.30 15.22
N VAL A 139 5.80 -33.22 15.14
CA VAL A 139 4.49 -32.98 14.53
C VAL A 139 3.44 -32.66 15.59
N LEU A 140 3.37 -33.45 16.65
CA LEU A 140 2.46 -33.25 17.78
C LEU A 140 2.95 -32.13 18.69
N THR A 141 2.07 -31.19 18.99
CA THR A 141 2.31 -30.16 20.00
C THR A 141 2.40 -30.77 21.40
N ASP A 142 3.03 -30.08 22.36
CA ASP A 142 3.13 -30.59 23.73
C ASP A 142 1.75 -30.83 24.36
N SER A 143 0.76 -29.98 24.05
CA SER A 143 -0.62 -30.15 24.50
C SER A 143 -1.29 -31.40 23.92
N ALA A 144 -1.10 -31.68 22.62
CA ALA A 144 -1.60 -32.89 21.99
C ALA A 144 -0.88 -34.15 22.51
N TRP A 145 0.45 -34.08 22.69
CA TRP A 145 1.26 -35.15 23.26
C TRP A 145 0.84 -35.51 24.68
N ALA A 146 0.65 -34.51 25.53
CA ALA A 146 0.22 -34.70 26.91
C ALA A 146 -1.15 -35.38 27.03
N ASN A 147 -2.03 -35.22 26.03
CA ASN A 147 -3.36 -35.82 26.01
C ASN A 147 -3.35 -37.34 25.74
N LEU A 148 -2.29 -37.87 25.14
CA LEU A 148 -2.24 -39.29 24.77
C LEU A 148 -2.16 -40.22 26.00
N GLY A 149 -1.67 -39.76 27.14
CA GLY A 149 -1.64 -40.57 28.36
C GLY A 149 -0.83 -39.97 29.50
N SER A 150 -0.77 -40.71 30.61
CA SER A 150 -0.14 -40.27 31.85
C SER A 150 1.38 -40.47 31.87
N SER A 151 1.91 -41.47 31.13
CA SER A 151 3.35 -41.75 31.01
C SER A 151 3.84 -41.61 29.56
N ASP A 152 5.13 -41.33 29.38
CA ASP A 152 5.72 -41.15 28.04
C ASP A 152 5.70 -42.43 27.20
N GLU A 153 5.73 -43.61 27.83
CA GLU A 153 5.59 -44.91 27.15
C GLU A 153 4.20 -45.07 26.53
N ILE A 154 3.14 -44.77 27.30
CA ILE A 154 1.75 -44.83 26.81
C ILE A 154 1.54 -43.79 25.71
N ARG A 155 2.11 -42.58 25.86
CA ARG A 155 2.03 -41.52 24.84
C ARG A 155 2.71 -41.94 23.55
N ALA A 156 3.91 -42.53 23.63
CA ALA A 156 4.62 -43.04 22.46
C ALA A 156 3.83 -44.15 21.76
N GLN A 157 3.27 -45.10 22.52
CA GLN A 157 2.46 -46.19 21.96
C GLN A 157 1.23 -45.65 21.21
N LYS A 158 0.43 -44.79 21.86
CA LYS A 158 -0.76 -44.21 21.21
C LYS A 158 -0.41 -43.27 20.06
N GLY A 159 0.69 -42.52 20.18
CA GLY A 159 1.21 -41.68 19.11
C GLY A 159 1.53 -42.49 17.85
N ARG A 160 2.25 -43.62 18.01
CA ARG A 160 2.52 -44.55 16.90
C ARG A 160 1.24 -45.13 16.31
N GLN A 161 0.25 -45.49 17.13
CA GLN A 161 -1.05 -45.99 16.66
C GLN A 161 -1.79 -44.95 15.80
N ILE A 162 -1.80 -43.67 16.21
CA ILE A 162 -2.44 -42.59 15.45
C ILE A 162 -1.73 -42.36 14.11
N PHE A 163 -0.40 -42.31 14.11
CA PHE A 163 0.37 -42.13 12.89
C PHE A 163 0.16 -43.29 11.93
N ALA A 164 0.18 -44.53 12.43
CA ALA A 164 -0.12 -45.72 11.63
C ALA A 164 -1.55 -45.70 11.08
N MET A 165 -2.54 -45.34 11.89
CA MET A 165 -3.96 -45.23 11.48
C MET A 165 -4.14 -44.30 10.30
N TYR A 166 -3.44 -43.17 10.28
CA TYR A 166 -3.49 -42.18 9.21
C TYR A 166 -2.34 -42.32 8.20
N HIS A 167 -1.76 -43.52 8.10
CA HIS A 167 -0.72 -43.90 7.14
C HIS A 167 0.50 -42.96 7.09
N CYS A 168 0.82 -42.30 8.19
CA CYS A 168 1.97 -41.40 8.32
C CYS A 168 3.18 -42.18 8.84
N LYS A 169 4.20 -42.33 7.98
CA LYS A 169 5.45 -43.03 8.27
C LYS A 169 6.61 -42.04 8.40
N ALA A 170 7.59 -42.34 9.25
CA ALA A 170 8.88 -41.66 9.20
C ALA A 170 9.71 -42.22 8.04
N LEU A 171 10.49 -41.39 7.36
CA LEU A 171 11.42 -41.84 6.34
C LEU A 171 12.84 -41.94 6.91
N GLU A 172 13.57 -42.96 6.48
CA GLU A 172 15.03 -42.97 6.57
C GLU A 172 15.60 -42.07 5.47
N SER A 173 15.11 -42.25 4.24
CA SER A 173 15.48 -41.41 3.11
C SER A 173 14.42 -41.45 2.00
N TYR A 174 14.53 -40.52 1.06
CA TYR A 174 13.93 -40.67 -0.26
C TYR A 174 14.94 -40.28 -1.32
N SER A 175 14.89 -40.92 -2.49
CA SER A 175 15.74 -40.59 -3.62
C SER A 175 14.96 -39.91 -4.74
N THR A 176 15.63 -39.14 -5.58
CA THR A 176 15.04 -38.54 -6.77
C THR A 176 16.06 -38.58 -7.89
N VAL A 177 15.65 -39.07 -9.06
CA VAL A 177 16.45 -39.00 -10.28
C VAL A 177 16.09 -37.70 -11.02
N TYR A 178 17.08 -36.82 -11.23
CA TYR A 178 16.90 -35.57 -11.95
C TYR A 178 18.14 -35.20 -12.77
N LYS A 179 17.96 -34.93 -14.06
CA LYS A 179 19.00 -34.56 -15.03
C LYS A 179 20.20 -35.52 -14.99
N GLY A 180 19.93 -36.84 -14.99
CA GLY A 180 20.98 -37.86 -14.96
C GLY A 180 21.74 -37.98 -13.64
N LYS A 181 21.21 -37.41 -12.55
CA LYS A 181 21.76 -37.50 -11.19
C LYS A 181 20.75 -38.16 -10.26
N HIS A 182 21.19 -39.12 -9.46
CA HIS A 182 20.40 -39.74 -8.40
C HIS A 182 20.74 -39.05 -7.07
N LEU A 183 19.78 -38.31 -6.52
CA LEU A 183 19.90 -37.55 -5.27
C LEU A 183 19.10 -38.23 -4.15
N THR A 184 19.79 -38.76 -3.16
CA THR A 184 19.18 -39.32 -1.94
C THR A 184 19.17 -38.24 -0.85
N THR A 185 18.02 -38.01 -0.23
CA THR A 185 17.83 -37.10 0.91
C THR A 185 17.51 -37.93 2.14
N TYR A 186 18.36 -37.87 3.16
CA TYR A 186 18.20 -38.61 4.42
C TYR A 186 17.51 -37.74 5.48
N SER A 187 16.66 -38.40 6.26
CA SER A 187 16.07 -37.87 7.49
C SER A 187 17.10 -37.88 8.62
N THR A 188 17.07 -36.87 9.48
CA THR A 188 17.95 -36.75 10.65
C THR A 188 17.13 -36.30 11.86
N ASP A 189 17.68 -36.41 13.07
CA ASP A 189 16.99 -35.97 14.29
C ASP A 189 16.62 -34.48 14.25
N GLU A 190 17.45 -33.65 13.63
CA GLU A 190 17.21 -32.21 13.50
C GLU A 190 16.38 -31.83 12.25
N TYR A 191 16.32 -32.73 11.26
CA TYR A 191 15.53 -32.58 10.04
C TYR A 191 14.74 -33.86 9.73
N PRO A 192 13.66 -34.11 10.48
CA PRO A 192 12.85 -35.29 10.28
C PRO A 192 12.00 -35.17 9.01
N ILE A 193 11.80 -36.29 8.32
CA ILE A 193 11.04 -36.40 7.08
C ILE A 193 9.95 -37.45 7.25
N PHE A 194 8.73 -37.09 6.86
CA PHE A 194 7.56 -37.95 6.97
C PHE A 194 6.97 -38.26 5.59
N TYR A 195 6.21 -39.35 5.50
CA TYR A 195 5.54 -39.79 4.30
C TYR A 195 4.12 -40.27 4.62
N PHE A 196 3.12 -39.63 4.03
CA PHE A 196 1.74 -40.12 4.01
C PHE A 196 1.58 -41.09 2.84
N ASP A 197 1.28 -42.33 3.15
CA ASP A 197 1.17 -43.43 2.20
C ASP A 197 -0.31 -43.71 1.85
N GLU A 198 -0.71 -43.40 0.63
CA GLU A 198 -2.08 -43.60 0.13
C GLU A 198 -2.13 -44.71 -0.94
N GLY A 199 -1.13 -45.62 -0.92
CA GLY A 199 -1.02 -46.76 -1.83
C GLY A 199 -0.48 -46.37 -3.21
N THR A 200 -1.32 -45.81 -4.08
CA THR A 200 -0.93 -45.48 -5.48
C THR A 200 -0.15 -44.17 -5.59
N PHE A 201 -0.20 -43.34 -4.55
CA PHE A 201 0.56 -42.11 -4.43
C PHE A 201 0.87 -41.85 -2.95
N GLY A 202 1.74 -40.88 -2.68
CA GLY A 202 1.97 -40.42 -1.32
C GLY A 202 2.53 -39.00 -1.24
N LYS A 203 2.61 -38.48 -0.02
CA LYS A 203 3.02 -37.10 0.26
C LYS A 203 4.17 -37.07 1.26
N ILE A 204 5.33 -36.62 0.78
CA ILE A 204 6.49 -36.31 1.62
C ILE A 204 6.24 -34.98 2.34
N TYR A 205 6.42 -34.97 3.66
CA TYR A 205 6.32 -33.80 4.52
C TYR A 205 7.65 -33.54 5.25
N ARG A 206 8.18 -32.33 5.09
CA ARG A 206 9.44 -31.86 5.68
C ARG A 206 9.16 -30.65 6.58
N PRO A 207 8.80 -30.84 7.87
CA PRO A 207 8.35 -29.76 8.75
C PRO A 207 9.36 -28.62 8.93
N LYS A 208 10.66 -28.95 8.92
CA LYS A 208 11.76 -27.99 9.11
C LYS A 208 12.22 -27.31 7.81
N ALA A 209 11.63 -27.66 6.66
CA ALA A 209 11.95 -27.03 5.38
C ALA A 209 11.37 -25.60 5.26
N PRO A 210 11.98 -24.73 4.42
CA PRO A 210 11.33 -23.50 3.97
C PRO A 210 9.95 -23.78 3.37
N HIS A 211 8.99 -22.86 3.55
CA HIS A 211 7.57 -23.07 3.20
C HIS A 211 7.35 -23.70 1.81
N ALA A 212 8.01 -23.17 0.78
CA ALA A 212 7.90 -23.63 -0.61
C ALA A 212 8.38 -25.07 -0.85
N LYS A 213 9.16 -25.65 0.08
CA LYS A 213 9.74 -26.99 -0.02
C LYS A 213 9.20 -27.94 1.06
N ARG A 214 8.18 -27.57 1.84
CA ARG A 214 7.66 -28.45 2.91
C ARG A 214 7.00 -29.72 2.39
N PHE A 215 6.41 -29.68 1.20
CA PHE A 215 5.64 -30.79 0.66
C PHE A 215 6.17 -31.23 -0.71
N ARG A 216 6.12 -32.54 -0.97
CA ARG A 216 6.39 -33.12 -2.29
C ARG A 216 5.52 -34.37 -2.46
N TYR A 217 4.95 -34.57 -3.66
CA TYR A 217 4.16 -35.75 -3.96
C TYR A 217 5.00 -36.80 -4.70
N VAL A 218 4.66 -38.07 -4.47
CA VAL A 218 5.27 -39.27 -5.05
C VAL A 218 4.16 -40.07 -5.72
N GLY A 219 4.42 -40.59 -6.94
CA GLY A 219 3.45 -41.37 -7.70
C GLY A 219 2.35 -40.54 -8.40
N SER A 220 1.28 -41.20 -8.81
CA SER A 220 0.20 -40.62 -9.62
C SER A 220 -0.89 -40.01 -8.73
N LYS A 221 -0.65 -38.78 -8.24
CA LYS A 221 -1.58 -38.06 -7.37
C LYS A 221 -2.96 -37.85 -8.06
N PRO A 222 -4.08 -38.30 -7.45
CA PRO A 222 -5.41 -37.97 -7.94
C PRO A 222 -5.68 -36.47 -7.91
N LYS A 223 -6.52 -35.97 -8.84
CA LYS A 223 -6.95 -34.57 -8.82
C LYS A 223 -7.74 -34.21 -7.55
N HIS A 224 -8.42 -35.19 -6.95
CA HIS A 224 -9.23 -35.03 -5.75
C HIS A 224 -9.11 -36.28 -4.88
N PHE A 225 -8.84 -36.09 -3.59
CA PHE A 225 -8.65 -37.16 -2.62
C PHE A 225 -8.93 -36.64 -1.21
N ILE A 226 -9.56 -37.47 -0.38
CA ILE A 226 -9.89 -37.16 1.01
C ILE A 226 -9.11 -38.11 1.90
N HIS A 227 -8.06 -37.60 2.53
CA HIS A 227 -7.31 -38.34 3.52
C HIS A 227 -8.19 -38.61 4.74
N GLY A 228 -8.09 -39.81 5.33
CA GLY A 228 -8.90 -40.21 6.49
C GLY A 228 -10.28 -40.79 6.15
N LEU A 229 -10.74 -40.71 4.88
CA LEU A 229 -12.07 -41.17 4.49
C LEU A 229 -12.22 -42.70 4.63
N GLN A 230 -11.22 -43.45 4.16
CA GLN A 230 -11.20 -44.91 4.28
C GLN A 230 -11.25 -45.33 5.76
N GLN A 231 -10.43 -44.70 6.60
CA GLN A 231 -10.40 -44.96 8.04
C GLN A 231 -11.78 -44.70 8.67
N ALA A 232 -12.45 -43.60 8.29
CA ALA A 232 -13.80 -43.30 8.78
C ALA A 232 -14.83 -44.38 8.36
N GLN A 233 -14.74 -44.91 7.14
CA GLN A 233 -15.58 -46.00 6.66
C GLN A 233 -15.34 -47.29 7.45
N GLU A 234 -14.07 -47.63 7.69
CA GLU A 234 -13.66 -48.78 8.49
C GLU A 234 -14.16 -48.68 9.93
N PHE A 235 -14.07 -47.50 10.55
CA PHE A 235 -14.61 -47.28 11.89
C PHE A 235 -16.13 -47.47 11.96
N VAL A 236 -16.89 -46.95 10.99
CA VAL A 236 -18.34 -47.16 10.94
C VAL A 236 -18.65 -48.65 10.76
N ALA A 237 -17.92 -49.35 9.90
CA ALA A 237 -18.08 -50.80 9.71
C ALA A 237 -17.80 -51.58 11.00
N GLN A 238 -16.77 -51.19 11.75
CA GLN A 238 -16.46 -51.75 13.06
C GLN A 238 -17.58 -51.49 14.08
N CYS A 239 -18.06 -50.25 14.21
CA CYS A 239 -19.15 -49.92 15.12
C CYS A 239 -20.45 -50.67 14.78
N LYS A 240 -20.73 -50.90 13.50
CA LYS A 240 -21.86 -51.73 13.04
C LYS A 240 -21.70 -53.17 13.50
N LYS A 241 -20.50 -53.74 13.36
CA LYS A 241 -20.19 -55.10 13.81
C LYS A 241 -20.33 -55.24 15.32
N GLU A 242 -19.78 -54.32 16.10
CA GLU A 242 -19.84 -54.35 17.57
C GLU A 242 -21.30 -54.24 18.08
N LYS A 243 -22.12 -53.38 17.46
CA LYS A 243 -23.55 -53.29 17.79
C LYS A 243 -24.30 -54.57 17.45
N TYR A 244 -24.06 -55.15 16.28
CA TYR A 244 -24.66 -56.41 15.87
C TYR A 244 -24.33 -57.53 16.89
N GLU A 245 -23.07 -57.62 17.31
CA GLU A 245 -22.62 -58.60 18.32
C GLU A 245 -23.27 -58.35 19.70
N ALA A 246 -23.40 -57.09 20.12
CA ALA A 246 -24.04 -56.72 21.38
C ALA A 246 -25.55 -57.03 21.40
N GLU A 247 -26.26 -56.74 20.30
CA GLU A 247 -27.68 -57.10 20.15
C GLU A 247 -27.87 -58.62 20.07
N ALA A 248 -26.99 -59.34 19.37
CA ALA A 248 -26.99 -60.80 19.34
C ALA A 248 -26.79 -61.40 20.74
N ALA A 249 -25.89 -60.85 21.55
CA ALA A 249 -25.68 -61.27 22.94
C ALA A 249 -26.90 -60.98 23.83
N LYS A 250 -27.55 -59.83 23.65
CA LYS A 250 -28.77 -59.46 24.40
C LYS A 250 -29.97 -60.34 24.03
N ALA A 251 -30.11 -60.69 22.75
CA ALA A 251 -31.14 -61.59 22.26
C ALA A 251 -30.90 -63.04 22.71
N ALA A 252 -29.64 -63.50 22.77
CA ALA A 252 -29.30 -64.81 23.32
C ALA A 252 -29.66 -64.94 24.82
N ALA A 253 -29.79 -63.82 25.53
CA ALA A 253 -30.20 -63.76 26.93
C ALA A 253 -31.73 -63.58 27.14
N ALA A 254 -32.51 -63.35 26.09
CA ALA A 254 -33.97 -63.14 26.17
C ALA A 254 -34.75 -64.43 25.85
N GLU A 255 -35.75 -64.77 26.67
CA GLU A 255 -36.51 -66.04 26.58
C GLU A 255 -37.42 -66.19 25.33
N PHE A 256 -37.51 -65.16 24.47
CA PHE A 256 -38.29 -65.19 23.23
C PHE A 256 -37.39 -65.11 21.99
N GLN A 257 -37.44 -66.13 21.13
CA GLN A 257 -36.65 -66.23 19.91
C GLN A 257 -37.33 -65.49 18.74
N GLU A 258 -36.89 -64.26 18.45
CA GLU A 258 -37.07 -63.66 17.12
C GLU A 258 -36.12 -64.34 16.10
N SER A 259 -36.50 -64.34 14.82
CA SER A 259 -35.70 -64.97 13.76
C SER A 259 -34.44 -64.16 13.43
N ASP A 260 -33.32 -64.82 13.09
CA ASP A 260 -32.06 -64.14 12.76
C ASP A 260 -32.17 -63.19 11.55
N LYS A 261 -33.18 -63.39 10.70
CA LYS A 261 -33.50 -62.50 9.56
C LYS A 261 -34.20 -61.20 9.99
N GLU A 262 -35.03 -61.23 11.03
CA GLU A 262 -35.65 -60.02 11.57
C GLU A 262 -34.63 -59.20 12.38
N LYS A 263 -33.73 -59.86 13.11
CA LYS A 263 -32.61 -59.22 13.83
C LYS A 263 -31.63 -58.50 12.91
N ALA A 264 -31.24 -59.13 11.80
CA ALA A 264 -30.38 -58.50 10.81
C ALA A 264 -31.06 -57.27 10.18
N LYS A 265 -32.38 -57.33 9.94
CA LYS A 265 -33.17 -56.19 9.47
C LYS A 265 -33.33 -55.09 10.51
N GLU A 266 -33.41 -55.41 11.80
CA GLU A 266 -33.49 -54.45 12.93
C GLU A 266 -32.19 -53.63 13.04
N VAL A 267 -31.04 -54.30 13.03
CA VAL A 267 -29.70 -53.66 13.06
C VAL A 267 -29.47 -52.85 11.78
N GLU A 268 -29.90 -53.35 10.63
CA GLU A 268 -29.81 -52.65 9.35
C GLU A 268 -30.76 -51.42 9.27
N ARG A 269 -31.85 -51.43 10.05
CA ARG A 269 -32.76 -50.27 10.21
C ARG A 269 -32.21 -49.19 11.13
N GLN A 270 -31.33 -49.51 12.07
CA GLN A 270 -30.69 -48.52 12.95
C GLN A 270 -29.50 -47.84 12.24
N GLU A 271 -29.59 -46.52 12.02
CA GLU A 271 -28.47 -45.75 11.48
C GLU A 271 -27.28 -45.74 12.46
N VAL A 272 -26.22 -46.50 12.17
CA VAL A 272 -24.94 -46.44 12.89
C VAL A 272 -24.00 -45.46 12.20
N LYS A 273 -23.75 -44.32 12.84
CA LYS A 273 -22.85 -43.25 12.39
C LYS A 273 -21.86 -42.88 13.49
N LEU A 274 -20.72 -42.32 13.11
CA LEU A 274 -19.77 -41.71 14.03
C LEU A 274 -20.37 -40.45 14.67
N PRO A 275 -20.08 -40.18 15.96
CA PRO A 275 -20.56 -38.97 16.63
C PRO A 275 -20.19 -37.69 15.86
N GLU A 276 -18.94 -37.61 15.42
CA GLU A 276 -18.40 -36.45 14.73
C GLU A 276 -17.18 -36.79 13.86
N ILE A 277 -17.00 -36.03 12.78
CA ILE A 277 -15.79 -35.99 11.96
C ILE A 277 -15.36 -34.54 11.81
N ILE A 278 -14.06 -34.26 11.96
CA ILE A 278 -13.48 -32.92 11.80
C ILE A 278 -12.60 -32.85 10.55
N GLN A 279 -13.02 -32.04 9.57
CA GLN A 279 -12.21 -31.67 8.42
C GLN A 279 -11.19 -30.60 8.82
N CYS A 280 -9.90 -30.90 8.69
CA CYS A 280 -8.79 -29.99 8.99
C CYS A 280 -8.18 -29.39 7.72
N SER A 281 -7.53 -28.23 7.83
CA SER A 281 -6.84 -27.56 6.72
C SER A 281 -5.64 -28.37 6.18
N GLY A 282 -4.95 -29.12 7.05
CA GLY A 282 -3.83 -29.96 6.66
C GLY A 282 -3.59 -31.18 7.56
N GLY A 283 -2.73 -32.09 7.08
CA GLY A 283 -2.45 -33.36 7.78
C GLY A 283 -1.75 -33.20 9.13
N SER A 284 -0.95 -32.13 9.32
CA SER A 284 -0.31 -31.91 10.63
C SER A 284 -1.32 -31.49 11.69
N ASP A 285 -2.30 -30.65 11.34
CA ASP A 285 -3.41 -30.28 12.22
C ASP A 285 -4.30 -31.49 12.48
N ALA A 286 -4.61 -32.26 11.44
CA ALA A 286 -5.39 -33.49 11.56
C ALA A 286 -4.77 -34.47 12.56
N LEU A 287 -3.45 -34.71 12.52
CA LEU A 287 -2.78 -35.59 13.48
C LEU A 287 -2.83 -35.04 14.92
N ASN A 288 -2.80 -33.71 15.11
CA ASN A 288 -2.98 -33.10 16.44
C ASN A 288 -4.43 -33.25 16.93
N VAL A 289 -5.43 -33.01 16.08
CA VAL A 289 -6.86 -33.23 16.41
C VAL A 289 -7.14 -34.72 16.71
N ALA A 290 -6.54 -35.63 15.96
CA ALA A 290 -6.62 -37.07 16.23
C ALA A 290 -6.01 -37.44 17.58
N ALA A 291 -4.88 -36.82 17.96
CA ALA A 291 -4.28 -36.97 19.29
C ALA A 291 -5.14 -36.39 20.42
N LEU A 292 -6.03 -35.44 20.12
CA LEU A 292 -7.07 -34.97 21.04
C LEU A 292 -8.25 -35.95 21.17
N GLY A 293 -8.34 -36.99 20.33
CA GLY A 293 -9.34 -38.06 20.42
C GLY A 293 -10.46 -37.99 19.38
N TYR A 294 -10.36 -37.09 18.40
CA TYR A 294 -11.36 -36.90 17.36
C TYR A 294 -11.04 -37.70 16.09
N ARG A 295 -12.06 -37.94 15.26
CA ARG A 295 -11.87 -38.51 13.90
C ARG A 295 -11.70 -37.38 12.91
N VAL A 296 -10.69 -37.50 12.06
CA VAL A 296 -10.25 -36.41 11.18
C VAL A 296 -10.20 -36.81 9.71
N ILE A 297 -10.42 -35.82 8.87
CA ILE A 297 -10.17 -35.87 7.43
C ILE A 297 -9.46 -34.58 6.98
N TRP A 298 -8.79 -34.61 5.82
CA TRP A 298 -8.28 -33.40 5.17
C TRP A 298 -8.15 -33.60 3.65
N LEU A 299 -8.12 -32.51 2.90
CA LEU A 299 -8.04 -32.50 1.43
C LEU A 299 -6.58 -32.36 0.95
N ASN A 300 -6.35 -32.45 -0.37
CA ASN A 300 -4.99 -32.35 -0.89
C ASN A 300 -4.37 -30.96 -0.68
N SER A 301 -5.20 -29.92 -0.69
CA SER A 301 -4.82 -28.54 -0.44
C SER A 301 -5.92 -27.79 0.32
N GLU A 302 -5.53 -26.77 1.07
CA GLU A 302 -6.42 -25.90 1.84
C GLU A 302 -7.48 -25.18 1.00
N THR A 303 -7.17 -24.88 -0.28
CA THR A 303 -8.08 -24.24 -1.23
C THR A 303 -9.00 -25.23 -1.94
N GLU A 304 -8.81 -26.54 -1.75
CA GLU A 304 -9.69 -27.55 -2.30
C GLU A 304 -11.00 -27.56 -1.50
N THR A 305 -12.14 -27.73 -2.18
CA THR A 305 -13.44 -27.74 -1.53
C THR A 305 -14.11 -29.09 -1.66
N LEU A 306 -14.91 -29.44 -0.65
CA LEU A 306 -15.67 -30.68 -0.62
C LEU A 306 -16.74 -30.70 -1.74
N ARG A 307 -16.84 -31.82 -2.47
CA ARG A 307 -17.85 -31.97 -3.53
C ARG A 307 -19.17 -32.47 -2.94
N GLY A 308 -20.25 -32.36 -3.71
CA GLY A 308 -21.60 -32.78 -3.30
C GLY A 308 -21.63 -34.24 -2.86
N ASP A 309 -21.06 -35.13 -3.69
CA ASP A 309 -21.03 -36.57 -3.44
C ASP A 309 -20.20 -36.94 -2.22
N ASP A 310 -19.08 -36.25 -1.99
CA ASP A 310 -18.22 -36.47 -0.83
C ASP A 310 -18.92 -36.06 0.46
N TYR A 311 -19.56 -34.89 0.47
CA TYR A 311 -20.36 -34.42 1.59
C TYR A 311 -21.49 -35.41 1.90
N GLY A 312 -22.22 -35.86 0.86
CA GLY A 312 -23.26 -36.87 1.01
C GLY A 312 -22.72 -38.19 1.58
N THR A 313 -21.52 -38.60 1.16
CA THR A 313 -20.83 -39.79 1.69
C THR A 313 -20.44 -39.61 3.16
N LEU A 314 -19.86 -38.47 3.53
CA LEU A 314 -19.48 -38.17 4.90
C LEU A 314 -20.69 -38.09 5.84
N MET A 315 -21.79 -37.49 5.40
CA MET A 315 -23.04 -37.41 6.19
C MET A 315 -23.71 -38.79 6.37
N LYS A 316 -23.39 -39.79 5.54
CA LYS A 316 -23.77 -41.19 5.80
C LYS A 316 -22.90 -41.85 6.88
N LEU A 317 -21.70 -41.32 7.11
CA LEU A 317 -20.73 -41.84 8.08
C LEU A 317 -20.80 -41.15 9.44
N THR A 318 -21.27 -39.89 9.53
CA THR A 318 -21.30 -39.13 10.78
C THR A 318 -22.62 -38.38 11.01
N TYR A 319 -22.98 -38.15 12.27
CA TYR A 319 -24.08 -37.26 12.66
C TYR A 319 -23.68 -35.78 12.56
N LYS A 320 -22.40 -35.45 12.77
CA LYS A 320 -21.91 -34.06 12.77
C LYS A 320 -20.60 -33.96 12.00
N LEU A 321 -20.62 -33.19 10.92
CA LEU A 321 -19.41 -32.84 10.19
C LEU A 321 -18.96 -31.43 10.60
N TYR A 322 -17.70 -31.32 11.00
CA TYR A 322 -17.08 -30.06 11.37
C TYR A 322 -16.03 -29.65 10.34
N ASN A 323 -15.88 -28.35 10.12
CA ASN A 323 -14.77 -27.74 9.40
C ASN A 323 -13.92 -26.92 10.37
N LEU A 324 -12.61 -27.18 10.39
CA LEU A 324 -11.61 -26.45 11.15
C LEU A 324 -10.66 -25.74 10.18
N PRO A 325 -10.95 -24.48 9.80
CA PRO A 325 -10.13 -23.72 8.87
C PRO A 325 -8.99 -22.98 9.57
N ASP A 326 -7.99 -22.60 8.79
CA ASP A 326 -7.05 -21.55 9.18
C ASP A 326 -7.81 -20.22 9.33
N ILE A 327 -7.37 -19.38 10.28
CA ILE A 327 -8.04 -18.09 10.56
C ILE A 327 -7.43 -16.91 9.81
N ASP A 328 -6.54 -17.17 8.84
CA ASP A 328 -6.12 -16.13 7.90
C ASP A 328 -7.23 -15.78 6.90
N GLN A 329 -7.02 -14.75 6.07
CA GLN A 329 -8.05 -14.27 5.15
C GLN A 329 -8.48 -15.36 4.15
N THR A 330 -7.54 -16.17 3.65
CA THR A 330 -7.82 -17.23 2.68
C THR A 330 -8.65 -18.35 3.31
N GLY A 331 -8.26 -18.81 4.50
CA GLY A 331 -8.99 -19.82 5.27
C GLY A 331 -10.39 -19.36 5.65
N LYS A 332 -10.55 -18.11 6.11
CA LYS A 332 -11.86 -17.49 6.42
C LYS A 332 -12.79 -17.46 5.20
N THR A 333 -12.29 -17.01 4.04
CA THR A 333 -13.08 -16.98 2.80
C THR A 333 -13.48 -18.37 2.32
N SER A 334 -12.53 -19.32 2.32
CA SER A 334 -12.79 -20.72 1.92
C SER A 334 -13.83 -21.38 2.82
N ALA A 335 -13.69 -21.21 4.14
CA ALA A 335 -14.62 -21.74 5.12
C ALA A 335 -16.02 -21.13 5.02
N HIS A 336 -16.12 -19.82 4.81
CA HIS A 336 -17.40 -19.13 4.61
C HIS A 336 -18.11 -19.66 3.36
N ALA A 337 -17.39 -19.83 2.25
CA ALA A 337 -17.94 -20.40 1.02
C ALA A 337 -18.41 -21.86 1.23
N LEU A 338 -17.63 -22.66 1.95
CA LEU A 338 -17.97 -24.07 2.24
C LEU A 338 -19.21 -24.18 3.14
N ALA A 339 -19.29 -23.40 4.21
CA ALA A 339 -20.46 -23.36 5.10
C ALA A 339 -21.71 -22.77 4.41
N GLY A 340 -21.52 -21.81 3.50
CA GLY A 340 -22.58 -21.33 2.61
C GLY A 340 -23.11 -22.44 1.70
N LYS A 341 -22.22 -23.24 1.11
CA LYS A 341 -22.59 -24.38 0.26
C LYS A 341 -23.28 -25.51 1.05
N TYR A 342 -22.80 -25.80 2.26
CA TYR A 342 -23.35 -26.85 3.13
C TYR A 342 -23.80 -26.25 4.47
N ILE A 343 -25.04 -25.75 4.53
CA ILE A 343 -25.54 -25.00 5.70
C ILE A 343 -25.53 -25.77 7.01
N ASN A 344 -25.58 -27.10 6.97
CA ASN A 344 -25.54 -27.97 8.15
C ASN A 344 -24.10 -28.24 8.63
N LEU A 345 -23.07 -27.85 7.88
CA LEU A 345 -21.66 -27.99 8.27
C LEU A 345 -21.35 -27.06 9.44
N LEU A 346 -20.84 -27.63 10.53
CA LEU A 346 -20.44 -26.86 11.71
C LEU A 346 -19.04 -26.30 11.50
N THR A 347 -18.81 -25.01 11.72
CA THR A 347 -17.45 -24.44 11.59
C THR A 347 -16.85 -24.13 12.95
N ILE A 348 -15.68 -24.70 13.22
CA ILE A 348 -14.90 -24.47 14.44
C ILE A 348 -13.97 -23.27 14.19
N TRP A 349 -14.34 -22.11 14.71
CA TRP A 349 -13.50 -20.91 14.58
C TRP A 349 -12.52 -20.83 15.74
N LEU A 350 -11.22 -20.85 15.44
CA LEU A 350 -10.20 -20.54 16.44
C LEU A 350 -10.29 -19.05 16.85
N PRO A 351 -9.90 -18.69 18.09
CA PRO A 351 -9.97 -17.31 18.55
C PRO A 351 -9.08 -16.37 17.73
N ASP A 352 -9.58 -15.22 17.28
CA ASP A 352 -8.82 -14.26 16.46
C ASP A 352 -7.53 -13.77 17.14
N LYS A 353 -7.43 -13.85 18.48
CA LYS A 353 -6.24 -13.48 19.26
C LYS A 353 -4.99 -14.30 18.94
N ILE A 354 -5.13 -15.49 18.34
CA ILE A 354 -3.96 -16.27 17.92
C ILE A 354 -3.39 -15.76 16.60
N LEU A 355 -4.16 -15.00 15.81
CA LEU A 355 -3.72 -14.50 14.52
C LEU A 355 -2.61 -13.45 14.73
N LYS A 356 -1.41 -13.75 14.25
CA LYS A 356 -0.28 -12.82 14.29
C LYS A 356 0.29 -12.66 12.89
N PHE A 357 0.73 -11.45 12.56
CA PHE A 357 1.36 -11.13 11.30
C PHE A 357 2.82 -10.75 11.51
N ASP A 358 3.67 -11.12 10.55
CA ASP A 358 5.03 -10.63 10.43
C ASP A 358 5.01 -9.15 10.02
N ALA A 359 5.74 -8.31 10.75
CA ALA A 359 5.67 -6.86 10.58
C ALA A 359 6.30 -6.37 9.25
N GLU A 360 7.26 -7.10 8.69
CA GLU A 360 7.96 -6.72 7.46
C GLU A 360 7.27 -7.28 6.22
N THR A 361 6.79 -8.52 6.29
CA THR A 361 6.23 -9.25 5.14
C THR A 361 4.71 -9.25 5.10
N GLY A 362 4.03 -8.87 6.19
CA GLY A 362 2.57 -8.90 6.32
C GLY A 362 1.95 -10.30 6.29
N LYS A 363 2.76 -11.36 6.35
CA LYS A 363 2.29 -12.76 6.31
C LYS A 363 1.87 -13.24 7.70
N ALA A 364 0.82 -14.05 7.76
CA ALA A 364 0.40 -14.66 9.01
C ALA A 364 1.46 -15.66 9.51
N VAL A 365 1.95 -15.46 10.73
CA VAL A 365 2.96 -16.30 11.41
C VAL A 365 2.36 -17.25 12.44
N SER A 366 1.13 -16.98 12.86
CA SER A 366 0.36 -17.82 13.78
C SER A 366 -1.09 -17.81 13.31
N LYS A 367 -1.64 -18.96 12.88
CA LYS A 367 -2.96 -19.02 12.22
C LYS A 367 -3.67 -20.37 12.25
N ASP A 368 -2.97 -21.44 12.62
CA ASP A 368 -3.49 -22.81 12.55
C ASP A 368 -3.76 -23.41 13.94
N LEU A 369 -4.22 -24.66 13.98
CA LEU A 369 -4.50 -25.34 15.24
C LEU A 369 -3.22 -25.62 16.04
N ARG A 370 -2.11 -25.94 15.37
CA ARG A 370 -0.85 -26.18 16.09
C ARG A 370 -0.42 -24.93 16.84
N ASP A 371 -0.60 -23.75 16.24
CA ASP A 371 -0.32 -22.49 16.91
C ASP A 371 -1.25 -22.27 18.10
N TYR A 372 -2.55 -22.56 17.94
CA TYR A 372 -3.51 -22.54 19.06
C TYR A 372 -3.06 -23.44 20.22
N LEU A 373 -2.61 -24.66 19.94
CA LEU A 373 -2.19 -25.62 20.96
C LEU A 373 -0.79 -25.34 21.55
N ARG A 374 -0.01 -24.41 20.98
CA ARG A 374 1.27 -23.92 21.55
C ARG A 374 1.07 -22.87 22.65
N PHE A 375 -0.05 -22.16 22.62
CA PHE A 375 -0.52 -21.43 23.80
C PHE A 375 -0.97 -22.45 24.86
N PRO A 376 -1.08 -22.10 26.16
CA PRO A 376 -1.40 -23.06 27.23
C PRO A 376 -2.85 -23.62 27.18
N HIS A 377 -3.42 -23.77 25.98
CA HIS A 377 -4.70 -24.38 25.69
C HIS A 377 -4.59 -25.91 25.69
N LYS A 378 -5.52 -26.56 26.39
CA LYS A 378 -5.56 -28.02 26.56
C LYS A 378 -6.74 -28.60 25.79
N LYS A 379 -6.86 -29.94 25.75
CA LYS A 379 -8.01 -30.64 25.17
C LYS A 379 -9.35 -30.03 25.59
N LYS A 380 -9.54 -29.75 26.89
CA LYS A 380 -10.78 -29.16 27.42
C LYS A 380 -11.16 -27.82 26.77
N ASP A 381 -10.18 -27.01 26.37
CA ASP A 381 -10.42 -25.74 25.69
C ASP A 381 -10.84 -25.98 24.24
N PHE A 382 -10.22 -26.94 23.56
CA PHE A 382 -10.61 -27.36 22.22
C PHE A 382 -11.99 -28.02 22.20
N ASP A 383 -12.32 -28.87 23.19
CA ASP A 383 -13.64 -29.50 23.33
C ASP A 383 -14.76 -28.44 23.40
N ARG A 384 -14.50 -27.30 24.07
CA ARG A 384 -15.44 -26.17 24.13
C ARG A 384 -15.61 -25.52 22.76
N LEU A 385 -14.55 -25.37 21.97
CA LEU A 385 -14.64 -24.85 20.60
C LEU A 385 -15.48 -25.79 19.71
N VAL A 386 -15.27 -27.10 19.79
CA VAL A 386 -16.07 -28.09 19.05
C VAL A 386 -17.53 -28.05 19.48
N ALA A 387 -17.81 -27.96 20.78
CA ALA A 387 -19.16 -27.90 21.31
C ALA A 387 -19.93 -26.61 20.96
N THR A 388 -19.22 -25.50 20.76
CA THR A 388 -19.80 -24.19 20.44
C THR A 388 -19.79 -23.84 18.96
N ALA A 389 -19.23 -24.70 18.10
CA ALA A 389 -19.22 -24.51 16.67
C ALA A 389 -20.64 -24.46 16.10
N MET A 390 -20.85 -23.60 15.11
CA MET A 390 -22.19 -23.27 14.61
C MET A 390 -22.32 -23.54 13.10
N PRO A 391 -23.50 -24.00 12.64
CA PRO A 391 -23.86 -24.08 11.24
C PRO A 391 -24.28 -22.71 10.67
N TYR A 392 -24.51 -22.65 9.35
CA TYR A 392 -25.14 -21.50 8.68
C TYR A 392 -26.65 -21.67 8.52
N ARG A 393 -27.19 -22.87 8.75
CA ARG A 393 -28.62 -23.07 8.95
C ARG A 393 -29.03 -22.26 10.17
N PHE A 394 -30.08 -21.45 10.06
CA PHE A 394 -30.58 -20.58 11.13
C PHE A 394 -32.04 -20.87 11.51
N TRP A 395 -32.47 -22.10 11.27
CA TRP A 395 -33.78 -22.60 11.68
C TRP A 395 -33.66 -24.01 12.21
N ASP A 396 -34.59 -24.35 13.08
CA ASP A 396 -34.81 -25.70 13.57
C ASP A 396 -36.08 -26.28 12.93
N MET A 397 -36.04 -27.57 12.63
CA MET A 397 -37.13 -28.31 11.99
C MET A 397 -37.71 -29.29 13.01
N GLU A 398 -38.97 -29.10 13.37
CA GLU A 398 -39.68 -30.00 14.28
C GLU A 398 -40.84 -30.65 13.53
N ARG A 399 -40.90 -31.98 13.53
CA ARG A 399 -42.06 -32.71 12.99
C ARG A 399 -43.20 -32.59 13.98
N THR A 400 -44.37 -32.20 13.49
CA THR A 400 -45.56 -32.15 14.35
C THR A 400 -46.03 -33.57 14.60
N LEU A 401 -46.17 -33.95 15.87
CA LEU A 401 -46.65 -35.27 16.26
C LEU A 401 -48.15 -35.22 16.62
N ASP A 402 -48.83 -36.35 16.50
CA ASP A 402 -50.14 -36.60 17.10
C ASP A 402 -50.03 -37.04 18.55
N ASP A 403 -51.19 -37.21 19.19
CA ASP A 403 -51.29 -37.51 20.61
C ASP A 403 -50.69 -38.89 20.94
N ASP A 404 -50.52 -39.75 19.93
CA ASP A 404 -49.88 -41.06 19.99
C ASP A 404 -48.37 -41.02 19.62
N GLY A 405 -47.83 -39.82 19.33
CA GLY A 405 -46.42 -39.62 18.99
C GLY A 405 -46.04 -39.91 17.53
N ASN A 406 -47.02 -40.13 16.64
CA ASN A 406 -46.79 -40.34 15.22
C ASN A 406 -46.76 -39.01 14.45
N PRO A 407 -45.97 -38.88 13.36
CA PRO A 407 -45.94 -37.65 12.57
C PRO A 407 -47.30 -37.32 11.94
N LYS A 408 -47.81 -36.11 12.13
CA LYS A 408 -49.01 -35.61 11.45
C LYS A 408 -48.71 -35.36 9.97
N TYR A 409 -49.63 -35.77 9.10
CA TYR A 409 -49.53 -35.55 7.65
C TYR A 409 -50.61 -34.59 7.15
N LYS A 410 -50.26 -33.75 6.18
CA LYS A 410 -51.19 -32.90 5.42
C LYS A 410 -50.86 -33.05 3.93
N PHE A 411 -51.87 -33.38 3.12
CA PHE A 411 -51.70 -33.65 1.68
C PHE A 411 -50.59 -34.67 1.35
N GLY A 412 -50.47 -35.73 2.16
CA GLY A 412 -49.46 -36.78 1.96
C GLY A 412 -48.02 -36.40 2.35
N ARG A 413 -47.80 -35.23 2.97
CA ARG A 413 -46.49 -34.80 3.48
C ARG A 413 -46.53 -34.57 5.00
N PRO A 414 -45.47 -34.93 5.75
CA PRO A 414 -45.43 -34.67 7.19
C PRO A 414 -45.43 -33.16 7.45
N ILE A 415 -46.19 -32.71 8.44
CA ILE A 415 -46.26 -31.31 8.85
C ILE A 415 -44.98 -30.99 9.62
N VAL A 416 -44.17 -30.09 9.05
CA VAL A 416 -42.94 -29.60 9.67
C VAL A 416 -43.16 -28.18 10.15
N GLN A 417 -42.86 -27.94 11.43
CA GLN A 417 -42.81 -26.61 12.01
C GLN A 417 -41.37 -26.09 11.95
N TYR A 418 -41.20 -24.87 11.46
CA TYR A 418 -39.91 -24.21 11.38
C TYR A 418 -39.80 -23.16 12.49
N LYS A 419 -38.76 -23.26 13.32
CA LYS A 419 -38.47 -22.28 14.39
C LYS A 419 -37.21 -21.50 14.03
N PHE A 420 -37.26 -20.18 14.18
CA PHE A 420 -36.11 -19.32 13.93
C PHE A 420 -35.07 -19.47 15.04
N ASN A 421 -33.80 -19.65 14.67
CA ASN A 421 -32.70 -19.79 15.61
C ASN A 421 -31.83 -18.52 15.61
N HIS A 422 -32.03 -17.66 16.62
CA HIS A 422 -31.34 -16.37 16.71
C HIS A 422 -29.82 -16.48 16.69
N VAL A 423 -29.27 -17.40 17.49
CA VAL A 423 -27.82 -17.53 17.65
C VAL A 423 -27.16 -17.93 16.34
N GLN A 424 -27.75 -18.90 15.64
CA GLN A 424 -27.29 -19.33 14.32
C GLN A 424 -27.49 -18.24 13.25
N ALA A 425 -28.61 -17.50 13.30
CA ALA A 425 -28.85 -16.37 12.40
C ALA A 425 -27.81 -15.26 12.57
N TYR A 426 -27.49 -14.87 13.81
CA TYR A 426 -26.47 -13.86 14.08
C TYR A 426 -25.08 -14.33 13.68
N ASN A 427 -24.76 -15.62 13.89
CA ASN A 427 -23.53 -16.21 13.37
C ASN A 427 -23.47 -16.13 11.84
N PHE A 428 -24.52 -16.54 11.14
CA PHE A 428 -24.58 -16.46 9.68
C PHE A 428 -24.42 -15.01 9.18
N LEU A 429 -25.22 -14.08 9.71
CA LEU A 429 -25.16 -12.66 9.36
C LEU A 429 -23.76 -12.06 9.62
N TYR A 430 -23.18 -12.30 10.79
CA TYR A 430 -21.84 -11.81 11.14
C TYR A 430 -20.76 -12.36 10.21
N ARG A 431 -20.82 -13.65 9.88
CA ARG A 431 -19.88 -14.27 8.95
C ARG A 431 -20.08 -13.80 7.51
N SER A 432 -21.29 -13.39 7.14
CA SER A 432 -21.61 -12.68 5.89
C SER A 432 -21.25 -11.18 5.93
N GLY A 433 -20.61 -10.71 7.00
CA GLY A 433 -20.09 -9.34 7.14
C GLY A 433 -21.03 -8.36 7.84
N PHE A 434 -22.22 -8.78 8.27
CA PHE A 434 -23.16 -7.87 8.94
C PHE A 434 -22.80 -7.66 10.43
N ALA A 435 -22.64 -6.41 10.81
CA ALA A 435 -22.29 -6.04 12.18
C ALA A 435 -22.88 -4.68 12.57
N ARG A 436 -22.74 -4.31 13.84
CA ARG A 436 -22.99 -2.96 14.34
C ARG A 436 -21.68 -2.20 14.42
N PHE A 437 -21.69 -0.95 13.97
CA PHE A 437 -20.58 -0.03 14.09
C PHE A 437 -20.94 1.09 15.06
N LYS A 438 -20.07 1.34 16.06
CA LYS A 438 -20.31 2.35 17.09
C LYS A 438 -20.37 3.75 16.46
N SER A 439 -21.35 4.55 16.86
CA SER A 439 -21.53 5.92 16.38
C SER A 439 -22.10 6.79 17.47
N GLU A 440 -21.41 7.87 17.82
CA GLU A 440 -21.88 8.83 18.82
C GLU A 440 -22.99 9.75 18.28
N ARG A 441 -23.24 9.73 16.97
CA ARG A 441 -24.21 10.60 16.28
C ARG A 441 -25.57 9.94 16.11
N ASP A 442 -25.60 8.63 15.92
CA ASP A 442 -26.84 7.89 15.74
C ASP A 442 -27.55 7.74 17.10
N LYS A 443 -28.88 7.87 17.11
CA LYS A 443 -29.71 7.86 18.34
C LYS A 443 -29.46 6.63 19.23
N ASP A 444 -29.24 5.48 18.61
CA ASP A 444 -29.05 4.20 19.30
C ASP A 444 -27.58 3.95 19.69
N GLY A 445 -26.66 4.88 19.40
CA GLY A 445 -25.23 4.74 19.66
C GLY A 445 -24.47 3.87 18.65
N TYR A 446 -25.15 3.39 17.60
CA TYR A 446 -24.59 2.57 16.53
C TYR A 446 -25.43 2.65 15.24
N PHE A 447 -24.87 2.18 14.14
CA PHE A 447 -25.60 1.84 12.91
C PHE A 447 -25.15 0.48 12.37
N TYR A 448 -25.91 -0.09 11.43
CA TYR A 448 -25.59 -1.38 10.83
C TYR A 448 -24.65 -1.21 9.64
N VAL A 449 -23.70 -2.13 9.52
CA VAL A 449 -22.75 -2.19 8.42
C VAL A 449 -22.68 -3.59 7.82
N GLN A 450 -22.30 -3.65 6.55
CA GLN A 450 -21.84 -4.87 5.89
C GLN A 450 -20.37 -4.70 5.52
N ILE A 451 -19.55 -5.65 5.92
CA ILE A 451 -18.11 -5.67 5.70
C ILE A 451 -17.79 -6.73 4.64
N THR A 452 -17.22 -6.30 3.52
CA THR A 452 -16.79 -7.19 2.44
C THR A 452 -15.30 -6.98 2.21
N GLY A 453 -14.48 -7.90 2.74
CA GLY A 453 -13.03 -7.69 2.83
C GLY A 453 -12.73 -6.46 3.69
N ASN A 454 -12.15 -5.42 3.10
CA ASN A 454 -11.87 -4.16 3.78
C ASN A 454 -12.86 -3.03 3.46
N VAL A 455 -13.88 -3.32 2.64
CA VAL A 455 -14.92 -2.35 2.32
C VAL A 455 -16.01 -2.42 3.37
N VAL A 456 -16.38 -1.26 3.90
CA VAL A 456 -17.46 -1.12 4.86
C VAL A 456 -18.58 -0.31 4.22
N ARG A 457 -19.79 -0.87 4.22
CA ARG A 457 -20.99 -0.22 3.70
C ARG A 457 -22.00 -0.04 4.82
N LYS A 458 -22.57 1.15 4.96
CA LYS A 458 -23.72 1.38 5.85
C LYS A 458 -24.95 0.69 5.24
N VAL A 459 -25.67 -0.07 6.05
CA VAL A 459 -26.88 -0.80 5.63
C VAL A 459 -28.03 -0.47 6.57
N ASP A 460 -29.25 -0.57 6.07
CA ASP A 460 -30.45 -0.49 6.91
C ASP A 460 -30.91 -1.89 7.40
N PRO A 461 -31.74 -1.96 8.47
CA PRO A 461 -32.25 -3.24 8.98
C PRO A 461 -33.06 -4.06 7.96
N GLN A 462 -33.74 -3.40 7.02
CA GLN A 462 -34.53 -4.06 5.99
C GLN A 462 -33.63 -4.76 4.97
N GLU A 463 -32.49 -4.18 4.61
CA GLU A 463 -31.45 -4.83 3.79
C GLU A 463 -30.93 -6.11 4.46
N VAL A 464 -30.66 -6.08 5.77
CA VAL A 464 -30.22 -7.26 6.52
C VAL A 464 -31.28 -8.37 6.48
N LYS A 465 -32.56 -8.00 6.66
CA LYS A 465 -33.69 -8.94 6.55
C LYS A 465 -33.82 -9.51 5.13
N ASN A 466 -33.74 -8.64 4.12
CA ASN A 466 -33.82 -9.04 2.71
C ASN A 466 -32.69 -9.99 2.32
N TYR A 467 -31.50 -9.82 2.89
CA TYR A 467 -30.37 -10.74 2.65
C TYR A 467 -30.70 -12.18 3.05
N LEU A 468 -31.33 -12.40 4.21
CA LEU A 468 -31.75 -13.75 4.63
C LEU A 468 -32.82 -14.35 3.70
N HIS A 469 -33.78 -13.53 3.26
CA HIS A 469 -34.81 -13.97 2.34
C HIS A 469 -34.25 -14.34 0.97
N PHE A 470 -33.37 -13.48 0.43
CA PHE A 470 -32.71 -13.71 -0.84
C PHE A 470 -31.83 -14.97 -0.78
N PHE A 471 -31.09 -15.17 0.30
CA PHE A 471 -30.31 -16.39 0.53
C PHE A 471 -31.18 -17.65 0.48
N LEU A 472 -32.34 -17.66 1.14
CA LEU A 472 -33.26 -18.81 1.09
C LEU A 472 -33.90 -18.99 -0.30
N GLU A 473 -34.19 -17.89 -1.00
CA GLU A 473 -34.77 -17.93 -2.35
C GLU A 473 -33.82 -18.48 -3.39
N GLU A 474 -32.58 -18.00 -3.44
CA GLU A 474 -31.55 -18.55 -4.33
C GLU A 474 -31.36 -20.03 -4.04
N ARG A 475 -31.28 -20.40 -2.76
CA ARG A 475 -31.05 -21.78 -2.34
C ARG A 475 -32.20 -22.73 -2.68
N ALA A 476 -33.44 -22.26 -2.64
CA ALA A 476 -34.61 -23.06 -2.99
C ALA A 476 -34.59 -23.59 -4.43
N GLN A 477 -33.75 -23.03 -5.31
CA GLN A 477 -33.59 -23.51 -6.69
C GLN A 477 -32.82 -24.83 -6.78
N PHE A 478 -32.02 -25.18 -5.75
CA PHE A 478 -31.13 -26.34 -5.79
C PHE A 478 -31.13 -27.21 -4.52
N ASP A 479 -31.71 -26.72 -3.41
CA ASP A 479 -31.80 -27.43 -2.14
C ASP A 479 -33.27 -27.77 -1.81
N PRO A 480 -33.69 -29.05 -1.96
CA PRO A 480 -35.07 -29.46 -1.75
C PRO A 480 -35.52 -29.38 -0.27
N GLU A 481 -34.60 -29.23 0.69
CA GLU A 481 -34.95 -28.98 2.09
C GLU A 481 -35.53 -27.57 2.29
N ILE A 482 -35.25 -26.64 1.37
CA ILE A 482 -35.75 -25.26 1.44
C ILE A 482 -37.14 -25.18 0.81
N THR A 483 -38.12 -25.57 1.61
CA THR A 483 -39.53 -25.59 1.20
C THR A 483 -40.18 -24.21 1.15
N LEU A 484 -41.30 -24.09 0.43
CA LEU A 484 -42.13 -22.89 0.43
C LEU A 484 -42.66 -22.57 1.85
N ASP A 485 -42.96 -23.60 2.65
CA ASP A 485 -43.43 -23.44 4.03
C ASP A 485 -42.36 -22.84 4.95
N LEU A 486 -41.09 -23.25 4.78
CA LEU A 486 -39.94 -22.62 5.46
C LEU A 486 -39.84 -21.14 5.09
N ARG A 487 -39.88 -20.82 3.78
CA ARG A 487 -39.79 -19.43 3.31
C ARG A 487 -40.93 -18.59 3.88
N ASN A 488 -42.17 -19.08 3.83
CA ASN A 488 -43.34 -18.40 4.42
C ASN A 488 -43.17 -18.17 5.93
N SER A 489 -42.69 -19.18 6.65
CA SER A 489 -42.40 -19.07 8.09
C SER A 489 -41.35 -17.99 8.38
N MET A 490 -40.31 -17.88 7.53
CA MET A 490 -39.28 -16.86 7.66
C MET A 490 -39.80 -15.46 7.27
N TYR A 491 -40.63 -15.31 6.24
CA TYR A 491 -41.22 -14.02 5.86
C TYR A 491 -42.13 -13.44 6.95
N THR A 492 -42.91 -14.31 7.59
CA THR A 492 -43.90 -13.94 8.62
C THR A 492 -43.32 -13.80 10.01
N THR A 493 -42.03 -14.13 10.21
CA THR A 493 -41.42 -14.09 11.54
C THR A 493 -41.22 -12.65 12.05
N ASN A 494 -41.60 -12.41 13.30
CA ASN A 494 -41.27 -11.16 14.02
C ASN A 494 -39.82 -11.17 14.57
N GLN A 495 -39.11 -12.30 14.43
CA GLN A 495 -37.76 -12.47 14.97
C GLN A 495 -36.66 -11.74 14.19
N LEU A 496 -37.00 -11.15 13.03
CA LEU A 496 -36.12 -10.32 12.21
C LEU A 496 -36.41 -8.81 12.35
N SER A 497 -36.99 -8.41 13.49
CA SER A 497 -37.24 -7.00 13.81
C SER A 497 -35.94 -6.23 14.10
N VAL A 498 -36.01 -4.90 14.03
CA VAL A 498 -34.89 -3.99 14.40
C VAL A 498 -34.38 -4.26 15.82
N SER A 499 -35.29 -4.55 16.75
CA SER A 499 -34.94 -4.88 18.15
C SER A 499 -34.14 -6.18 18.28
N ASN A 500 -34.41 -7.18 17.44
CA ASN A 500 -33.66 -8.43 17.44
C ASN A 500 -32.29 -8.26 16.75
N LEU A 501 -32.24 -7.53 15.63
CA LEU A 501 -30.99 -7.22 14.92
C LEU A 501 -30.02 -6.38 15.77
N ALA A 502 -30.51 -5.66 16.78
CA ALA A 502 -29.69 -4.97 17.77
C ALA A 502 -28.76 -5.91 18.56
N ASN A 503 -28.91 -7.24 18.46
CA ASN A 503 -28.00 -8.20 19.09
C ASN A 503 -26.81 -8.60 18.21
N LEU A 504 -26.71 -8.08 16.97
CA LEU A 504 -25.54 -8.33 16.12
C LEU A 504 -24.24 -7.88 16.81
N PRO A 505 -23.09 -8.52 16.53
CA PRO A 505 -21.82 -8.14 17.12
C PRO A 505 -21.45 -6.68 16.80
N LEU A 506 -20.84 -6.00 17.78
CA LEU A 506 -20.25 -4.68 17.58
C LEU A 506 -18.80 -4.84 17.14
N VAL A 507 -18.40 -4.12 16.10
CA VAL A 507 -17.05 -4.16 15.54
C VAL A 507 -16.34 -2.84 15.70
N GLU A 508 -15.03 -2.91 15.94
CA GLU A 508 -14.11 -1.77 15.90
C GLU A 508 -13.20 -1.95 14.69
N LEU A 509 -13.21 -0.97 13.79
CA LEU A 509 -12.48 -1.01 12.52
C LEU A 509 -11.54 0.18 12.43
N ASP A 510 -10.35 -0.06 11.88
CA ASP A 510 -9.32 0.96 11.69
C ASP A 510 -9.45 1.60 10.30
N PHE A 511 -9.97 2.83 10.27
CA PHE A 511 -10.09 3.66 9.06
C PHE A 511 -8.93 4.63 8.87
N VAL A 512 -7.88 4.57 9.71
CA VAL A 512 -6.72 5.47 9.63
C VAL A 512 -5.87 5.07 8.43
N ALA A 513 -6.18 5.69 7.29
CA ALA A 513 -5.59 5.47 5.98
C ALA A 513 -4.49 6.49 5.63
N THR A 514 -4.08 7.34 6.57
CA THR A 514 -3.12 8.42 6.35
C THR A 514 -2.24 8.59 7.59
N GLY A 515 -1.01 9.03 7.39
CA GLY A 515 -0.07 9.41 8.43
C GLY A 515 0.97 10.39 7.89
N PRO A 516 1.93 10.85 8.69
CA PRO A 516 2.89 11.89 8.28
C PRO A 516 3.70 11.57 7.01
N ASP A 517 3.95 10.28 6.75
CA ASP A 517 4.82 9.76 5.71
C ASP A 517 4.10 8.82 4.73
N HIS A 518 2.77 8.69 4.81
CA HIS A 518 2.06 7.77 3.94
C HIS A 518 0.58 8.10 3.73
N GLN A 519 0.03 7.61 2.62
CA GLN A 519 -1.39 7.67 2.30
C GLN A 519 -1.81 6.39 1.59
N TYR A 520 -2.94 5.82 2.00
CA TYR A 520 -3.60 4.73 1.30
C TYR A 520 -4.65 5.29 0.33
N LEU A 521 -4.66 4.74 -0.89
CA LEU A 521 -5.71 4.93 -1.89
C LEU A 521 -6.32 3.56 -2.22
N PHE A 522 -7.65 3.47 -2.16
CA PHE A 522 -8.39 2.23 -2.34
C PHE A 522 -9.13 2.24 -3.67
N PHE A 523 -8.83 1.28 -4.53
CA PHE A 523 -9.51 1.07 -5.82
C PHE A 523 -10.26 -0.28 -5.78
N PRO A 524 -11.27 -0.51 -6.63
CA PRO A 524 -12.05 -1.75 -6.63
C PRO A 524 -11.19 -3.03 -6.74
N ASN A 525 -10.07 -2.97 -7.48
CA ASN A 525 -9.22 -4.12 -7.75
C ASN A 525 -7.87 -4.13 -7.02
N CYS A 526 -7.46 -3.04 -6.36
CA CYS A 526 -6.17 -2.93 -5.69
C CYS A 526 -6.15 -1.82 -4.63
N THR A 527 -5.18 -1.90 -3.71
CA THR A 527 -4.91 -0.82 -2.76
C THR A 527 -3.48 -0.33 -2.97
N TRP A 528 -3.29 0.98 -3.07
CA TRP A 528 -1.98 1.60 -3.12
C TRP A 528 -1.62 2.20 -1.77
N LYS A 529 -0.43 1.89 -1.27
CA LYS A 529 0.21 2.63 -0.18
C LYS A 529 1.29 3.52 -0.78
N ILE A 530 1.09 4.83 -0.69
CA ILE A 530 2.02 5.84 -1.22
C ILE A 530 2.86 6.35 -0.07
N THR A 531 4.17 6.41 -0.27
CA THR A 531 5.20 6.89 0.65
C THR A 531 6.15 7.83 -0.11
N PRO A 532 7.08 8.56 0.55
CA PRO A 532 8.07 9.40 -0.13
C PRO A 532 8.84 8.70 -1.26
N GLY A 533 9.15 7.41 -1.10
CA GLY A 533 10.03 6.69 -2.03
C GLY A 533 9.33 5.67 -2.93
N ALA A 534 8.07 5.32 -2.65
CA ALA A 534 7.41 4.21 -3.33
C ALA A 534 5.89 4.31 -3.35
N ILE A 535 5.30 3.75 -4.41
CA ILE A 535 3.88 3.43 -4.53
C ILE A 535 3.76 1.91 -4.53
N GLU A 536 3.40 1.34 -3.38
CA GLU A 536 3.26 -0.10 -3.19
C GLU A 536 1.85 -0.55 -3.55
N GLU A 537 1.71 -1.41 -4.55
CA GLU A 537 0.43 -1.99 -4.96
C GLU A 537 0.19 -3.34 -4.28
N SER A 538 -0.96 -3.47 -3.61
CA SER A 538 -1.46 -4.73 -3.08
C SER A 538 -2.69 -5.19 -3.88
N LYS A 539 -2.79 -6.51 -4.11
CA LYS A 539 -3.90 -7.09 -4.89
C LYS A 539 -5.19 -7.06 -4.07
N GLY A 540 -6.25 -6.52 -4.68
CA GLY A 540 -7.54 -6.37 -4.03
C GLY A 540 -7.49 -5.43 -2.82
N LEU A 541 -8.49 -5.57 -1.96
CA LEU A 541 -8.65 -4.81 -0.74
C LEU A 541 -8.24 -5.70 0.45
N ASN A 542 -6.96 -6.09 0.47
CA ASN A 542 -6.39 -7.02 1.44
C ASN A 542 -5.28 -6.35 2.27
N THR A 543 -5.63 -5.24 2.91
CA THR A 543 -4.79 -4.51 3.88
C THR A 543 -5.36 -4.68 5.30
N SER A 544 -4.69 -4.16 6.33
CA SER A 544 -5.29 -4.09 7.67
C SER A 544 -6.24 -2.90 7.84
N LYS A 545 -6.36 -2.04 6.81
CA LYS A 545 -7.07 -0.76 6.85
C LYS A 545 -8.40 -0.88 6.13
N TYR A 546 -9.45 -0.34 6.76
CA TYR A 546 -10.80 -0.33 6.22
C TYR A 546 -11.09 0.97 5.48
N VAL A 547 -11.98 0.89 4.50
CA VAL A 547 -12.45 2.04 3.71
C VAL A 547 -13.97 1.96 3.57
N TRP A 548 -14.64 3.11 3.64
CA TRP A 548 -16.06 3.18 3.33
C TRP A 548 -16.27 2.95 1.83
N GLU A 549 -17.30 2.19 1.45
CA GLU A 549 -17.60 1.82 0.05
C GLU A 549 -17.65 3.03 -0.88
N ASP A 550 -18.27 4.10 -0.40
CA ASP A 550 -18.41 5.35 -1.12
C ASP A 550 -17.07 6.07 -1.36
N LYS A 551 -16.07 5.85 -0.50
CA LYS A 551 -14.70 6.38 -0.60
C LYS A 551 -13.74 5.48 -1.38
N VAL A 552 -14.18 4.32 -1.86
CA VAL A 552 -13.42 3.53 -2.84
C VAL A 552 -13.38 4.32 -4.15
N ILE A 553 -12.18 4.67 -4.60
CA ILE A 553 -11.94 5.49 -5.79
C ILE A 553 -12.33 4.66 -7.00
N SER A 554 -13.43 5.05 -7.63
CA SER A 554 -13.91 4.50 -8.87
C SER A 554 -14.12 5.63 -9.88
N TYR A 555 -13.88 5.32 -11.14
CA TYR A 555 -14.11 6.24 -12.24
C TYR A 555 -15.60 6.24 -12.61
N PRO A 556 -16.12 7.31 -13.24
CA PRO A 556 -17.51 7.40 -13.68
C PRO A 556 -17.75 6.45 -14.86
N ALA A 557 -18.03 5.19 -14.57
CA ALA A 557 -18.35 4.19 -15.59
C ALA A 557 -19.74 4.47 -16.18
N LYS A 558 -19.83 4.80 -17.48
CA LYS A 558 -21.12 4.76 -18.21
C LYS A 558 -21.66 3.33 -18.31
N ASP A 559 -20.77 2.34 -18.30
CA ASP A 559 -21.07 0.91 -18.32
C ASP A 559 -20.47 0.24 -17.07
N LYS A 560 -21.33 -0.35 -16.22
CA LYS A 560 -20.92 -1.06 -15.00
C LYS A 560 -20.15 -2.35 -15.28
N HIS A 561 -20.17 -2.86 -16.52
CA HIS A 561 -19.52 -4.12 -16.93
C HIS A 561 -18.07 -3.94 -17.41
N HIS A 562 -17.62 -2.71 -17.69
CA HIS A 562 -16.26 -2.42 -18.17
C HIS A 562 -15.47 -1.61 -17.11
N GLN A 563 -15.08 -2.28 -16.02
CA GLN A 563 -14.17 -1.72 -15.02
C GLN A 563 -12.70 -1.79 -15.50
N PRO A 564 -12.03 -0.64 -15.79
CA PRO A 564 -10.60 -0.55 -15.95
C PRO A 564 -9.95 -1.15 -14.73
N ARG A 565 -8.98 -2.00 -14.98
CA ARG A 565 -8.11 -2.52 -13.95
C ARG A 565 -7.05 -1.46 -13.65
N ILE A 566 -7.15 -0.81 -12.50
CA ILE A 566 -6.09 0.08 -12.02
C ILE A 566 -4.84 -0.76 -11.80
N LYS A 567 -3.71 -0.28 -12.32
CA LYS A 567 -2.43 -0.97 -12.23
C LYS A 567 -1.31 0.06 -12.19
N ARG A 568 -0.35 -0.13 -11.29
CA ARG A 568 0.88 0.67 -11.27
C ARG A 568 1.60 0.61 -12.62
N LYS A 569 1.98 1.79 -13.11
CA LYS A 569 2.81 2.00 -14.30
C LYS A 569 4.22 2.42 -13.92
N ASP A 570 5.10 2.41 -14.92
CA ASP A 570 6.42 3.04 -14.79
C ASP A 570 6.25 4.55 -14.53
N PRO A 571 7.21 5.18 -13.81
CA PRO A 571 7.14 6.60 -13.48
C PRO A 571 7.01 7.49 -14.72
N MET A 572 6.11 8.49 -14.67
CA MET A 572 5.91 9.46 -15.76
C MET A 572 6.89 10.62 -15.68
N LEU A 573 7.41 10.90 -14.49
CA LEU A 573 8.26 12.05 -14.21
C LEU A 573 9.37 11.69 -13.22
N ARG A 574 10.48 12.40 -13.32
CA ARG A 574 11.59 12.38 -12.36
C ARG A 574 11.87 13.80 -11.93
N ILE A 575 11.81 14.05 -10.62
CA ILE A 575 12.10 15.38 -10.04
C ILE A 575 13.40 15.28 -9.25
N GLY A 576 14.37 16.12 -9.62
CA GLY A 576 15.66 16.24 -8.94
C GLY A 576 15.73 17.54 -8.15
N ARG A 577 16.40 17.54 -6.99
CA ARG A 577 16.67 18.77 -6.24
C ARG A 577 18.00 19.36 -6.70
N ARG A 578 18.00 20.65 -7.09
CA ARG A 578 19.22 21.40 -7.46
C ARG A 578 19.77 22.21 -6.30
N GLY A 579 18.88 22.70 -5.42
CA GLY A 579 19.22 23.51 -4.25
C GLY A 579 18.05 23.64 -3.29
N GLU A 580 18.15 24.58 -2.35
CA GLU A 580 17.04 24.92 -1.45
C GLU A 580 15.93 25.62 -2.24
N GLY A 581 14.73 25.01 -2.29
CA GLY A 581 13.59 25.53 -3.02
C GLY A 581 13.67 25.43 -4.55
N ASP A 582 14.77 24.91 -5.11
CA ASP A 582 15.01 24.79 -6.55
C ASP A 582 15.11 23.33 -7.00
N TYR A 583 14.34 23.02 -8.04
CA TYR A 583 14.09 21.67 -8.53
C TYR A 583 14.18 21.62 -10.05
N ASP A 584 14.55 20.45 -10.57
CA ASP A 584 14.47 20.13 -11.99
C ASP A 584 13.46 19.03 -12.21
N ILE A 585 12.90 18.96 -13.42
CA ILE A 585 11.93 17.92 -13.80
C ILE A 585 12.21 17.39 -15.20
N GLU A 586 12.28 16.06 -15.29
CA GLU A 586 12.37 15.30 -16.52
C GLU A 586 11.03 14.56 -16.75
N ILE A 587 10.46 14.71 -17.95
CA ILE A 587 9.26 14.00 -18.37
C ILE A 587 9.69 12.70 -19.05
N LEU A 588 9.38 11.56 -18.42
CA LEU A 588 9.75 10.22 -18.89
C LEU A 588 8.68 9.61 -19.80
N ASP A 589 7.40 9.90 -19.51
CA ASP A 589 6.25 9.48 -20.29
C ASP A 589 5.20 10.60 -20.30
N ASP A 590 4.92 11.15 -21.48
CA ASP A 590 3.94 12.22 -21.66
C ASP A 590 2.56 11.70 -22.09
N SER A 591 2.32 10.39 -22.10
CA SER A 591 1.07 9.78 -22.58
C SER A 591 -0.16 10.11 -21.73
N CYS A 592 0.03 10.69 -20.53
CA CYS A 592 -1.06 11.18 -19.70
C CYS A 592 -1.58 12.54 -20.20
N MET A 593 -2.85 12.58 -20.63
CA MET A 593 -3.50 13.82 -21.08
C MET A 593 -3.49 14.91 -19.99
N PHE A 594 -3.67 14.54 -18.72
CA PHE A 594 -3.66 15.51 -17.63
C PHE A 594 -2.24 16.05 -17.37
N LEU A 595 -1.19 15.22 -17.51
CA LEU A 595 0.20 15.70 -17.43
C LEU A 595 0.49 16.73 -18.53
N ARG A 596 0.12 16.43 -19.78
CA ARG A 596 0.25 17.37 -20.91
C ARG A 596 -0.48 18.69 -20.67
N PHE A 597 -1.67 18.63 -20.08
CA PHE A 597 -2.40 19.83 -19.66
C PHE A 597 -1.65 20.62 -18.57
N LEU A 598 -1.09 19.95 -17.56
CA LEU A 598 -0.28 20.60 -16.52
C LEU A 598 1.00 21.21 -17.10
N ILE A 599 1.64 20.55 -18.07
CA ILE A 599 2.80 21.08 -18.81
C ILE A 599 2.41 22.38 -19.51
N ASN A 600 1.35 22.37 -20.33
CA ASN A 600 0.96 23.54 -21.11
C ASN A 600 0.54 24.72 -20.23
N THR A 601 -0.17 24.45 -19.14
CA THR A 601 -0.46 25.51 -18.17
C THR A 601 0.80 26.07 -17.51
N ALA A 602 1.95 25.37 -17.52
CA ALA A 602 3.23 25.78 -16.88
C ALA A 602 4.11 26.63 -17.78
N ARG A 603 3.80 26.66 -19.08
CA ARG A 603 4.60 27.35 -20.08
C ARG A 603 4.34 28.84 -20.04
N VAL A 604 4.97 29.55 -19.11
CA VAL A 604 4.79 31.01 -18.95
C VAL A 604 5.46 31.82 -20.07
N HIS A 605 6.40 31.22 -20.81
CA HIS A 605 7.10 31.83 -21.95
C HIS A 605 6.62 31.29 -23.31
N TRP A 606 5.44 30.68 -23.36
CA TRP A 606 4.92 30.03 -24.57
C TRP A 606 4.84 30.97 -25.77
N ARG A 607 4.52 32.27 -25.58
CA ARG A 607 4.47 33.26 -26.68
C ARG A 607 5.85 33.57 -27.22
N LYS A 608 6.82 33.80 -26.34
CA LYS A 608 8.21 34.02 -26.72
C LYS A 608 8.70 32.88 -27.61
N GLU A 609 8.42 31.64 -27.21
CA GLU A 609 8.86 30.44 -27.92
C GLU A 609 8.07 30.19 -29.23
N LEU A 610 6.74 30.14 -29.14
CA LEU A 610 5.87 29.64 -30.21
C LEU A 610 5.41 30.73 -31.19
N GLU A 611 5.49 32.01 -30.80
CA GLU A 611 5.00 33.13 -31.62
C GLU A 611 6.12 34.09 -32.01
N GLU A 612 6.88 34.61 -31.04
CA GLU A 612 7.81 35.73 -31.23
C GLU A 612 9.14 35.26 -31.83
N ARG A 613 9.81 34.28 -31.20
CA ARG A 613 11.14 33.81 -31.61
C ARG A 613 11.13 32.96 -32.89
N GLN A 614 9.97 32.47 -33.32
CA GLN A 614 9.78 31.88 -34.64
C GLN A 614 10.01 32.90 -35.78
N MET A 615 9.71 34.18 -35.52
CA MET A 615 9.75 35.26 -36.51
C MET A 615 10.76 36.36 -36.17
N LEU A 616 11.61 36.17 -35.14
CA LEU A 616 12.54 37.20 -34.64
C LEU A 616 13.49 37.73 -35.73
N TRP A 617 13.89 36.85 -36.64
CA TRP A 617 14.75 37.18 -37.78
C TRP A 617 14.13 38.21 -38.75
N MET A 618 12.80 38.36 -38.77
CA MET A 618 12.09 39.34 -39.60
C MET A 618 12.09 40.74 -38.97
N THR A 619 12.08 40.81 -37.64
CA THR A 619 12.03 42.09 -36.88
C THR A 619 13.42 42.63 -36.53
N HIS A 620 14.43 41.76 -36.50
CA HIS A 620 15.84 42.05 -36.17
C HIS A 620 16.74 41.76 -37.39
N ASP A 621 16.46 42.46 -38.48
CA ASP A 621 17.16 42.35 -39.77
C ASP A 621 18.54 43.05 -39.76
N LYS A 622 18.72 44.04 -38.89
CA LYS A 622 19.96 44.83 -38.74
C LYS A 622 20.85 44.31 -37.59
N PRO A 623 22.19 44.31 -37.73
CA PRO A 623 23.12 43.89 -36.68
C PRO A 623 22.93 44.59 -35.33
N ALA A 624 22.79 45.92 -35.33
CA ALA A 624 22.62 46.70 -34.10
C ALA A 624 21.40 46.26 -33.26
N LYS A 625 20.28 45.92 -33.92
CA LYS A 625 19.09 45.40 -33.21
C LYS A 625 19.32 44.02 -32.61
N ARG A 626 20.15 43.19 -33.26
CA ARG A 626 20.49 41.85 -32.75
C ARG A 626 21.40 41.96 -31.55
N GLU A 627 22.43 42.80 -31.64
CA GLU A 627 23.34 43.09 -30.52
C GLU A 627 22.57 43.61 -29.30
N GLU A 628 21.66 44.57 -29.50
CA GLU A 628 20.77 45.08 -28.45
C GLU A 628 19.92 43.98 -27.81
N TYR A 629 19.27 43.11 -28.62
CA TYR A 629 18.45 42.01 -28.10
C TYR A 629 19.29 40.94 -27.36
N VAL A 630 20.49 40.64 -27.86
CA VAL A 630 21.43 39.69 -27.26
C VAL A 630 21.90 40.20 -25.90
N GLU A 631 22.26 41.48 -25.80
CA GLU A 631 22.66 42.11 -24.54
C GLU A 631 21.49 42.16 -23.55
N GLU A 632 20.30 42.57 -24.00
CA GLU A 632 19.10 42.67 -23.15
C GLU A 632 18.69 41.32 -22.54
N HIS A 633 18.78 40.24 -23.33
CA HIS A 633 18.32 38.91 -22.95
C HIS A 633 19.45 37.98 -22.47
N GLY A 634 20.70 38.43 -22.51
CA GLY A 634 21.88 37.67 -22.10
C GLY A 634 22.07 36.37 -22.88
N LEU A 635 21.90 36.40 -24.21
CA LEU A 635 21.94 35.19 -25.03
C LEU A 635 23.38 34.65 -25.20
N THR A 636 23.51 33.33 -25.19
CA THR A 636 24.73 32.64 -25.61
C THR A 636 24.90 32.68 -27.14
N GLN A 637 26.12 32.44 -27.63
CA GLN A 637 26.38 32.38 -29.09
C GLN A 637 25.54 31.29 -29.80
N GLU A 638 25.29 30.17 -29.13
CA GLU A 638 24.44 29.10 -29.67
C GLU A 638 22.98 29.54 -29.76
N GLU A 639 22.46 30.20 -28.71
CA GLU A 639 21.10 30.75 -28.70
C GLU A 639 20.92 31.86 -29.72
N GLU A 640 21.90 32.75 -29.90
CA GLU A 640 21.86 33.80 -30.93
C GLU A 640 21.71 33.18 -32.33
N GLY A 641 22.57 32.20 -32.67
CA GLY A 641 22.52 31.52 -33.96
C GLY A 641 21.18 30.84 -34.20
N LEU A 642 20.59 30.26 -33.16
CA LEU A 642 19.28 29.61 -33.23
C LEU A 642 18.12 30.62 -33.33
N PHE A 643 18.08 31.65 -32.48
CA PHE A 643 16.93 32.54 -32.36
C PHE A 643 16.78 33.41 -33.62
N PHE A 644 17.88 33.85 -34.23
CA PHE A 644 17.85 34.63 -35.46
C PHE A 644 17.89 33.79 -36.76
N ALA A 645 17.80 32.47 -36.66
CA ALA A 645 17.72 31.60 -37.82
C ALA A 645 16.44 31.86 -38.64
N LYS A 646 16.58 31.96 -39.96
CA LYS A 646 15.44 32.07 -40.87
C LYS A 646 14.68 30.74 -40.91
N ARG A 647 13.36 30.79 -40.76
CA ARG A 647 12.46 29.63 -40.78
C ARG A 647 11.33 29.85 -41.77
N SER A 648 11.13 28.88 -42.66
CA SER A 648 9.95 28.76 -43.53
C SER A 648 8.70 28.41 -42.72
N GLN A 649 7.52 28.61 -43.32
CA GLN A 649 6.25 28.25 -42.65
C GLN A 649 6.19 26.76 -42.29
N GLN A 650 6.70 25.88 -43.17
CA GLN A 650 6.72 24.45 -42.93
C GLN A 650 7.61 24.07 -41.73
N GLU A 651 8.74 24.75 -41.54
CA GLU A 651 9.63 24.54 -40.38
C GLU A 651 8.98 25.06 -39.09
N GLN A 652 8.26 26.19 -39.16
CA GLN A 652 7.51 26.73 -38.02
C GLN A 652 6.40 25.75 -37.60
N ASP A 653 5.58 25.26 -38.54
CA ASP A 653 4.51 24.30 -38.25
C ASP A 653 5.05 22.97 -37.70
N ALA A 654 6.18 22.49 -38.24
CA ALA A 654 6.86 21.30 -37.74
C ALA A 654 7.38 21.49 -36.31
N TYR A 655 7.94 22.67 -35.99
CA TYR A 655 8.35 23.01 -34.63
C TYR A 655 7.16 23.02 -33.67
N LEU A 656 6.06 23.68 -34.04
CA LEU A 656 4.85 23.74 -33.21
C LEU A 656 4.28 22.34 -32.91
N ALA A 657 4.33 21.43 -33.88
CA ALA A 657 3.92 20.04 -33.69
C ALA A 657 4.86 19.26 -32.77
N ALA A 658 6.19 19.41 -32.94
CA ALA A 658 7.20 18.71 -32.15
C ALA A 658 7.25 19.19 -30.69
N HIS A 659 7.06 20.50 -30.45
CA HIS A 659 7.18 21.13 -29.14
C HIS A 659 5.82 21.50 -28.52
N ARG A 660 4.74 20.80 -28.91
CA ARG A 660 3.38 21.05 -28.41
C ARG A 660 3.25 20.84 -26.90
N PHE A 661 3.97 19.86 -26.34
CA PHE A 661 3.95 19.53 -24.90
C PHE A 661 5.37 19.54 -24.30
N ASP A 662 6.21 20.45 -24.79
CA ASP A 662 7.60 20.59 -24.35
C ASP A 662 7.76 21.78 -23.39
N LEU A 663 8.35 21.55 -22.22
CA LEU A 663 8.68 22.58 -21.23
C LEU A 663 10.00 23.30 -21.52
N ALA A 664 10.85 22.71 -22.36
CA ALA A 664 12.23 23.11 -22.53
C ALA A 664 12.60 23.21 -24.02
N GLY A 665 11.70 23.78 -24.81
CA GLY A 665 11.92 23.97 -26.24
C GLY A 665 13.18 24.81 -26.51
N PRO A 666 13.87 24.57 -27.63
CA PRO A 666 15.18 25.14 -27.88
C PRO A 666 15.13 26.66 -28.13
N LEU A 667 13.96 27.23 -28.47
CA LEU A 667 13.76 28.69 -28.60
C LEU A 667 13.54 29.42 -27.26
N LEU A 668 13.84 28.78 -26.13
CA LEU A 668 13.87 29.37 -24.80
C LEU A 668 15.30 29.42 -24.26
N THR A 669 15.59 30.42 -23.43
CA THR A 669 16.87 30.45 -22.69
C THR A 669 16.84 29.48 -21.52
N ASP A 670 18.00 29.07 -21.01
CA ASP A 670 18.05 28.14 -19.87
C ASP A 670 17.34 28.66 -18.62
N ALA A 671 17.37 29.97 -18.38
CA ALA A 671 16.62 30.61 -17.29
C ALA A 671 15.09 30.48 -17.50
N GLU A 672 14.61 30.71 -18.71
CA GLU A 672 13.18 30.59 -19.06
C GLU A 672 12.72 29.12 -18.99
N ARG A 673 13.54 28.19 -19.47
CA ARG A 673 13.27 26.74 -19.34
C ARG A 673 13.15 26.35 -17.86
N GLN A 674 14.09 26.81 -17.02
CA GLN A 674 14.05 26.54 -15.58
C GLN A 674 12.82 27.13 -14.89
N GLU A 675 12.40 28.36 -15.28
CA GLU A 675 11.18 28.98 -14.76
C GLU A 675 9.94 28.13 -15.05
N GLN A 676 9.78 27.66 -16.29
CA GLN A 676 8.66 26.79 -16.68
C GLN A 676 8.68 25.45 -15.93
N ARG A 677 9.86 24.85 -15.76
CA ARG A 677 10.03 23.62 -14.97
C ARG A 677 9.59 23.83 -13.52
N MET A 678 10.02 24.92 -12.89
CA MET A 678 9.64 25.23 -11.51
C MET A 678 8.14 25.48 -11.34
N HIS A 679 7.47 26.11 -12.32
CA HIS A 679 6.01 26.20 -12.31
C HIS A 679 5.34 24.81 -12.35
N LEU A 680 5.83 23.87 -13.16
CA LEU A 680 5.27 22.51 -13.19
C LEU A 680 5.54 21.74 -11.88
N VAL A 681 6.76 21.81 -11.36
CA VAL A 681 7.13 21.16 -10.08
C VAL A 681 6.25 21.67 -8.94
N ASN A 682 6.01 22.99 -8.86
CA ASN A 682 5.10 23.58 -7.87
C ASN A 682 3.66 23.05 -8.02
N ARG A 683 3.16 22.82 -9.24
CA ARG A 683 1.82 22.23 -9.44
C ARG A 683 1.74 20.79 -9.02
N ILE A 684 2.75 19.99 -9.35
CA ILE A 684 2.87 18.59 -8.91
C ILE A 684 2.89 18.53 -7.39
N TYR A 685 3.70 19.37 -6.74
CA TYR A 685 3.74 19.52 -5.28
C TYR A 685 2.38 19.91 -4.69
N THR A 686 1.70 20.89 -5.30
CA THR A 686 0.40 21.39 -4.84
C THR A 686 -0.69 20.34 -4.95
N LEU A 687 -0.73 19.58 -6.05
CA LEU A 687 -1.64 18.44 -6.20
C LEU A 687 -1.32 17.36 -5.16
N GLY A 688 -0.05 17.04 -4.93
CA GLY A 688 0.39 16.11 -3.89
C GLY A 688 -0.06 16.53 -2.48
N TYR A 689 0.06 17.81 -2.14
CA TYR A 689 -0.41 18.36 -0.87
C TYR A 689 -1.93 18.16 -0.68
N MET A 690 -2.72 18.39 -1.73
CA MET A 690 -4.18 18.21 -1.72
C MET A 690 -4.60 16.73 -1.76
N MET A 691 -3.72 15.85 -2.24
CA MET A 691 -3.87 14.40 -2.25
C MET A 691 -3.54 13.76 -0.89
N HIS A 692 -2.81 14.46 -0.03
CA HIS A 692 -2.52 13.96 1.30
C HIS A 692 -3.63 14.34 2.28
N ARG A 693 -4.17 13.39 3.05
CA ARG A 693 -5.23 13.70 4.03
C ARG A 693 -4.72 14.14 5.38
N TYR A 694 -3.56 13.66 5.79
CA TYR A 694 -2.92 14.14 7.00
C TYR A 694 -2.64 15.64 6.89
N LYS A 695 -3.02 16.36 7.95
CA LYS A 695 -2.72 17.77 8.13
C LYS A 695 -1.56 17.90 9.11
N ASP A 696 -0.41 18.22 8.57
CA ASP A 696 0.76 18.57 9.37
C ASP A 696 0.58 20.00 9.91
N PRO A 697 0.61 20.22 11.24
CA PRO A 697 0.51 21.55 11.83
C PRO A 697 1.56 22.55 11.32
N SER A 698 2.74 22.08 10.91
CA SER A 698 3.81 22.90 10.34
C SER A 698 3.55 23.29 8.86
N ARG A 699 2.64 22.57 8.18
CA ARG A 699 2.27 22.76 6.78
C ARG A 699 0.79 23.09 6.59
N ALA A 700 0.20 23.80 7.55
CA ALA A 700 -1.20 24.24 7.50
C ALA A 700 -1.39 25.35 6.44
N TRP A 701 -1.60 24.95 5.19
CA TRP A 701 -1.77 25.87 4.06
C TRP A 701 -3.15 25.74 3.37
N ALA A 702 -3.62 26.84 2.81
CA ALA A 702 -4.64 26.85 1.78
C ALA A 702 -3.99 27.04 0.40
N VAL A 703 -4.41 26.27 -0.59
CA VAL A 703 -3.95 26.48 -1.97
C VAL A 703 -4.56 27.76 -2.52
N TRP A 704 -3.73 28.62 -3.12
CA TRP A 704 -4.13 29.84 -3.80
C TRP A 704 -3.72 29.76 -5.26
N ALA A 705 -4.67 29.40 -6.12
CA ALA A 705 -4.48 29.33 -7.56
C ALA A 705 -4.74 30.71 -8.20
N MET A 706 -3.78 31.18 -8.99
CA MET A 706 -3.85 32.50 -9.64
C MET A 706 -3.20 32.50 -11.02
N ASP A 707 -3.43 33.56 -11.80
CA ASP A 707 -2.80 33.75 -13.11
C ASP A 707 -1.38 34.33 -12.99
N ASN A 708 -0.50 33.90 -13.89
CA ASN A 708 0.89 34.37 -13.98
C ASN A 708 1.01 35.66 -14.78
N LYS A 709 0.12 35.87 -15.75
CA LYS A 709 0.16 37.02 -16.64
C LYS A 709 -0.01 38.32 -15.85
N LEU A 710 0.83 39.32 -16.11
CA LEU A 710 0.60 40.69 -15.67
C LEU A 710 -0.58 41.24 -16.46
N SER A 711 -1.61 41.74 -15.79
CA SER A 711 -2.78 42.32 -16.46
C SER A 711 -2.50 43.76 -16.83
N ASP A 712 -2.67 44.12 -18.09
CA ASP A 712 -2.68 45.51 -18.55
C ASP A 712 -3.93 46.18 -17.98
N MET A 713 -3.76 47.15 -17.09
CA MET A 713 -4.83 47.72 -16.26
C MET A 713 -5.64 48.83 -16.97
N SER A 714 -5.95 48.69 -18.26
CA SER A 714 -7.02 49.54 -18.81
C SER A 714 -8.35 49.20 -18.11
N ASP A 715 -9.27 50.17 -18.02
CA ASP A 715 -10.61 50.01 -17.40
C ASP A 715 -11.43 48.83 -17.98
N ASP A 716 -10.97 48.21 -19.08
CA ASP A 716 -11.51 47.02 -19.74
C ASP A 716 -10.78 45.71 -19.40
N SER A 717 -9.90 45.68 -18.38
CA SER A 717 -9.16 44.50 -17.90
C SER A 717 -10.06 43.46 -17.21
N LYS A 718 -11.03 42.96 -17.98
CA LYS A 718 -11.89 41.84 -17.66
C LYS A 718 -11.00 40.62 -17.44
N SER A 719 -11.17 40.02 -16.25
CA SER A 719 -10.72 38.67 -15.90
C SER A 719 -10.46 37.78 -17.12
N ASN A 720 -9.19 37.47 -17.39
CA ASN A 720 -8.80 36.49 -18.42
C ASN A 720 -9.18 35.09 -17.92
N GLY A 721 -10.46 34.71 -18.08
CA GLY A 721 -10.91 33.35 -17.81
C GLY A 721 -10.27 32.37 -18.80
N GLY A 722 -10.12 31.10 -18.39
CA GLY A 722 -9.70 30.02 -19.29
C GLY A 722 -8.29 29.46 -19.10
N SER A 723 -7.48 29.99 -18.18
CA SER A 723 -6.10 29.52 -17.92
C SER A 723 -5.93 28.13 -17.29
N GLY A 724 -7.04 27.45 -16.97
CA GLY A 724 -7.03 26.06 -16.48
C GLY A 724 -6.99 25.88 -14.95
N LYS A 725 -7.06 26.96 -14.16
CA LYS A 725 -7.10 26.95 -12.68
C LYS A 725 -8.23 26.08 -12.12
N SER A 726 -9.47 26.40 -12.47
CA SER A 726 -10.66 25.69 -12.01
C SER A 726 -10.70 24.23 -12.49
N LEU A 727 -10.14 23.94 -13.67
CA LEU A 727 -10.07 22.58 -14.20
C LEU A 727 -9.10 21.71 -13.40
N THR A 728 -7.98 22.28 -12.93
CA THR A 728 -7.03 21.61 -12.02
C THR A 728 -7.66 21.33 -10.66
N GLY A 729 -8.37 22.29 -10.06
CA GLY A 729 -9.10 22.08 -8.81
C GLY A 729 -10.22 21.03 -8.95
N LYS A 730 -10.90 20.99 -10.11
CA LYS A 730 -11.91 19.96 -10.43
C LYS A 730 -11.30 18.56 -10.58
N ALA A 731 -10.03 18.44 -10.98
CA ALA A 731 -9.36 17.14 -11.10
C ALA A 731 -9.38 16.36 -9.77
N LEU A 732 -9.22 17.07 -8.63
CA LEU A 732 -9.23 16.49 -7.30
C LEU A 732 -10.59 15.86 -6.91
N LYS A 733 -11.69 16.31 -7.52
CA LYS A 733 -13.04 15.75 -7.28
C LYS A 733 -13.21 14.32 -7.81
N TRP A 734 -12.30 13.86 -8.67
CA TRP A 734 -12.29 12.48 -9.16
C TRP A 734 -11.62 11.49 -8.20
N ILE A 735 -11.05 12.00 -7.10
CA ILE A 735 -10.49 11.20 -6.01
C ILE A 735 -11.26 11.48 -4.72
N TRP A 736 -11.53 12.75 -4.45
CA TRP A 736 -12.26 13.20 -3.27
C TRP A 736 -13.73 13.35 -3.54
N ARG A 737 -14.50 12.33 -3.15
CA ARG A 737 -15.95 12.27 -3.33
C ARG A 737 -16.67 13.40 -2.60
N TYR A 738 -16.24 13.72 -1.39
CA TYR A 738 -16.93 14.69 -0.54
C TYR A 738 -16.26 16.07 -0.61
N SER A 739 -16.46 16.78 -1.72
CA SER A 739 -16.01 18.18 -1.85
C SER A 739 -17.14 19.17 -1.63
N VAL A 740 -16.87 20.26 -0.90
CA VAL A 740 -17.79 21.40 -0.76
C VAL A 740 -17.25 22.56 -1.57
N SER A 741 -18.09 23.20 -2.37
CA SER A 741 -17.70 24.36 -3.20
C SER A 741 -18.50 25.60 -2.82
N PHE A 742 -17.81 26.74 -2.72
CA PHE A 742 -18.35 28.05 -2.44
C PHE A 742 -18.12 28.97 -3.63
N SER A 743 -19.07 29.86 -3.92
CA SER A 743 -18.87 30.93 -4.90
C SER A 743 -18.07 32.05 -4.25
N GLY A 744 -16.81 32.13 -4.65
CA GLY A 744 -15.87 33.15 -4.25
C GLY A 744 -16.21 34.54 -4.76
N ARG A 745 -17.20 34.72 -5.66
CA ARG A 745 -17.68 36.04 -6.12
C ARG A 745 -18.68 36.71 -5.17
N ASN A 746 -19.23 35.97 -4.21
CA ASN A 746 -20.20 36.53 -3.28
C ASN A 746 -19.51 37.47 -2.27
N PRO A 747 -19.78 38.80 -2.31
CA PRO A 747 -19.12 39.76 -1.42
C PRO A 747 -19.50 39.59 0.06
N ASN A 748 -20.56 38.84 0.34
CA ASN A 748 -21.01 38.53 1.69
C ASN A 748 -20.65 37.10 2.12
N LEU A 749 -19.78 36.40 1.39
CA LEU A 749 -19.39 35.02 1.70
C LEU A 749 -18.85 34.90 3.15
N THR A 750 -17.88 35.74 3.51
CA THR A 750 -17.25 35.76 4.85
C THR A 750 -18.11 36.42 5.93
N LYS A 751 -19.28 36.95 5.58
CA LYS A 751 -20.26 37.49 6.54
C LYS A 751 -21.36 36.48 6.88
N ASN A 752 -21.39 35.33 6.21
CA ASN A 752 -22.42 34.32 6.41
C ASN A 752 -22.08 33.43 7.63
N PRO A 753 -22.85 33.46 8.73
CA PRO A 753 -22.61 32.63 9.91
C PRO A 753 -22.83 31.13 9.67
N HIS A 754 -23.41 30.77 8.51
CA HIS A 754 -23.66 29.40 8.07
C HIS A 754 -22.82 29.02 6.83
N ILE A 755 -21.65 29.66 6.62
CA ILE A 755 -20.77 29.36 5.48
C ILE A 755 -20.43 27.86 5.39
N TYR A 756 -20.25 27.19 6.53
CA TYR A 756 -19.90 25.77 6.62
C TYR A 756 -21.08 24.82 6.81
N ASP A 757 -22.31 25.23 6.50
CA ASP A 757 -23.54 24.42 6.66
C ASP A 757 -23.45 23.02 6.04
N LYS A 758 -22.73 22.89 4.91
CA LYS A 758 -22.54 21.61 4.18
C LYS A 758 -21.26 20.87 4.55
N VAL A 759 -20.40 21.44 5.39
CA VAL A 759 -19.13 20.81 5.76
C VAL A 759 -19.37 19.82 6.88
N THR A 760 -18.82 18.62 6.73
CA THR A 760 -18.89 17.54 7.73
C THR A 760 -17.53 16.91 7.95
N ARG A 761 -17.39 16.05 8.97
CA ARG A 761 -16.18 15.23 9.18
C ARG A 761 -15.85 14.33 7.99
N GLN A 762 -16.83 14.05 7.12
CA GLN A 762 -16.61 13.28 5.91
C GLN A 762 -16.08 14.13 4.75
N THR A 763 -16.18 15.47 4.84
CA THR A 763 -15.71 16.39 3.80
C THR A 763 -14.21 16.23 3.60
N ASP A 764 -13.84 16.01 2.36
CA ASP A 764 -12.47 15.74 1.95
C ASP A 764 -11.71 17.03 1.60
N MET A 765 -12.38 18.00 1.00
CA MET A 765 -11.81 19.30 0.62
C MET A 765 -12.87 20.40 0.50
N ILE A 766 -12.44 21.65 0.65
CA ILE A 766 -13.23 22.86 0.40
C ILE A 766 -12.64 23.62 -0.80
N ILE A 767 -13.50 24.05 -1.72
CA ILE A 767 -13.12 24.85 -2.89
C ILE A 767 -13.87 26.18 -2.84
N VAL A 768 -13.13 27.29 -2.93
CA VAL A 768 -13.70 28.63 -3.12
C VAL A 768 -13.37 29.05 -4.55
N ASP A 769 -14.38 28.95 -5.41
CA ASP A 769 -14.21 29.11 -6.87
C ASP A 769 -14.46 30.57 -7.27
N ASP A 770 -13.63 31.10 -8.16
CA ASP A 770 -13.76 32.45 -8.74
C ASP A 770 -13.84 33.57 -7.68
N CYS A 771 -12.79 33.69 -6.87
CA CYS A 771 -12.65 34.67 -5.81
C CYS A 771 -12.65 36.11 -6.36
N PHE A 772 -13.52 36.98 -5.83
CA PHE A 772 -13.48 38.41 -6.13
C PHE A 772 -12.26 39.09 -5.48
N GLU A 773 -11.89 40.27 -5.99
CA GLU A 773 -10.66 40.97 -5.62
C GLU A 773 -10.55 41.42 -4.15
N TYR A 774 -11.66 41.54 -3.41
CA TYR A 774 -11.66 41.92 -1.98
C TYR A 774 -12.11 40.79 -1.05
N LEU A 775 -11.97 39.52 -1.48
CA LEU A 775 -12.23 38.40 -0.58
C LEU A 775 -11.34 38.52 0.67
N ASP A 776 -11.97 38.58 1.85
CA ASP A 776 -11.27 38.60 3.13
C ASP A 776 -10.71 37.21 3.44
N PHE A 777 -9.49 36.94 2.98
CA PHE A 777 -8.80 35.69 3.26
C PHE A 777 -8.48 35.50 4.75
N GLY A 778 -8.36 36.60 5.51
CA GLY A 778 -8.06 36.59 6.94
C GLY A 778 -9.12 35.87 7.77
N PHE A 779 -10.38 35.92 7.32
CA PHE A 779 -11.50 35.16 7.91
C PHE A 779 -11.19 33.67 8.08
N PHE A 780 -10.45 33.07 7.14
CA PHE A 780 -10.18 31.62 7.11
C PHE A 780 -8.98 31.18 7.96
N TYR A 781 -8.26 32.09 8.63
CA TYR A 781 -7.02 31.74 9.35
C TYR A 781 -7.23 30.72 10.46
N GLY A 782 -8.29 30.89 11.24
CA GLY A 782 -8.65 29.94 12.29
C GLY A 782 -8.92 28.56 11.73
N ASP A 783 -9.70 28.47 10.65
CA ASP A 783 -10.11 27.21 10.04
C ASP A 783 -8.96 26.48 9.31
N ILE A 784 -7.99 27.22 8.78
CA ILE A 784 -6.81 26.65 8.13
C ILE A 784 -5.86 26.05 9.18
N THR A 785 -5.63 26.76 10.28
CA THR A 785 -4.57 26.46 11.26
C THR A 785 -5.05 25.79 12.55
N GLY A 786 -6.36 25.65 12.75
CA GLY A 786 -6.96 25.04 13.93
C GLY A 786 -8.22 24.24 13.63
N ASP A 787 -9.04 24.08 14.66
CA ASP A 787 -10.32 23.36 14.57
C ASP A 787 -11.35 24.15 13.78
N MET A 788 -12.18 23.46 13.02
CA MET A 788 -13.26 24.06 12.24
C MET A 788 -14.58 23.91 13.00
N ASN A 789 -15.39 24.97 13.01
CA ASN A 789 -16.66 24.99 13.74
C ASN A 789 -17.86 25.18 12.80
N PRO A 790 -18.32 24.11 12.10
CA PRO A 790 -19.55 24.19 11.33
C PRO A 790 -20.77 24.56 12.18
N ASN A 791 -21.61 25.43 11.62
CA ASN A 791 -22.87 25.87 12.20
C ASN A 791 -24.02 25.60 11.22
N PRO A 792 -24.50 24.34 11.10
CA PRO A 792 -25.50 24.00 10.12
C PRO A 792 -26.88 24.54 10.52
N LYS A 793 -27.70 24.86 9.52
CA LYS A 793 -29.05 25.38 9.74
C LYS A 793 -29.89 24.33 10.46
N GLN A 794 -30.68 24.79 11.44
CA GLN A 794 -31.65 23.96 12.17
C GLN A 794 -31.04 22.80 12.97
N THR A 795 -29.73 22.76 13.18
CA THR A 795 -29.04 21.75 14.00
C THR A 795 -28.02 22.40 14.92
N GLN A 796 -27.53 21.66 15.92
CA GLN A 796 -26.52 22.15 16.84
C GLN A 796 -25.17 22.30 16.13
N SER A 797 -24.45 23.39 16.41
CA SER A 797 -23.06 23.54 15.97
C SER A 797 -22.18 22.44 16.57
N TYR A 798 -21.11 22.09 15.86
CA TYR A 798 -20.17 21.09 16.32
C TYR A 798 -18.76 21.44 15.85
N THR A 799 -17.77 20.80 16.47
CA THR A 799 -16.36 21.02 16.16
C THR A 799 -15.79 19.83 15.37
N ILE A 800 -15.06 20.15 14.31
CA ILE A 800 -14.22 19.23 13.55
C ILE A 800 -12.76 19.52 13.96
N PRO A 801 -12.09 18.57 14.63
CA PRO A 801 -10.68 18.69 15.00
C PRO A 801 -9.77 19.02 13.80
N PHE A 802 -8.67 19.73 14.04
CA PHE A 802 -7.72 20.17 13.02
C PHE A 802 -7.23 19.02 12.10
N ASP A 803 -6.99 17.83 12.65
CA ASP A 803 -6.51 16.64 11.95
C ASP A 803 -7.58 15.98 11.07
N GLU A 804 -8.86 16.18 11.40
CA GLU A 804 -10.01 15.73 10.61
C GLU A 804 -10.52 16.81 9.63
N SER A 805 -10.11 18.07 9.77
CA SER A 805 -10.68 19.18 9.00
C SER A 805 -10.17 19.21 7.54
N PRO A 806 -11.00 19.64 6.57
CA PRO A 806 -10.64 19.63 5.15
C PRO A 806 -9.62 20.72 4.80
N LYS A 807 -8.82 20.47 3.75
CA LYS A 807 -7.94 21.47 3.14
C LYS A 807 -8.71 22.40 2.19
N PHE A 808 -8.21 23.61 2.01
CA PHE A 808 -8.83 24.63 1.17
C PHE A 808 -8.11 24.80 -0.17
N TRP A 809 -8.89 25.02 -1.23
CA TRP A 809 -8.45 25.46 -2.55
C TRP A 809 -9.19 26.74 -2.94
N PHE A 810 -8.46 27.82 -3.17
CA PHE A 810 -8.99 29.08 -3.67
C PHE A 810 -8.57 29.28 -5.12
N ASP A 811 -9.52 29.61 -6.00
CA ASP A 811 -9.25 30.03 -7.37
C ASP A 811 -9.51 31.54 -7.49
N SER A 812 -8.49 32.33 -7.81
CA SER A 812 -8.61 33.79 -7.97
C SER A 812 -8.03 34.24 -9.32
N ASN A 813 -8.78 35.10 -10.00
CA ASN A 813 -8.29 35.78 -11.21
C ASN A 813 -7.52 37.06 -10.87
N PHE A 814 -7.46 37.47 -9.60
CA PHE A 814 -6.86 38.73 -9.16
C PHE A 814 -5.53 38.49 -8.44
N GLY A 815 -4.65 39.50 -8.48
CA GLY A 815 -3.47 39.52 -7.62
C GLY A 815 -3.87 39.53 -6.15
N ASP A 816 -3.00 39.01 -5.30
CA ASP A 816 -3.22 39.04 -3.86
C ASP A 816 -3.01 40.46 -3.33
N ARG A 817 -4.04 41.07 -2.74
CA ARG A 817 -3.97 42.42 -2.19
C ARG A 817 -3.34 42.48 -0.80
N ASP A 818 -3.42 41.37 -0.06
CA ASP A 818 -2.81 41.20 1.26
C ASP A 818 -1.72 40.12 1.19
N PHE A 819 -0.49 40.56 0.96
CA PHE A 819 0.69 39.73 0.95
C PHE A 819 1.56 39.90 2.20
N SER A 820 0.94 40.22 3.34
CA SER A 820 1.64 40.23 4.63
C SER A 820 2.23 38.85 4.96
N GLU A 821 3.29 38.82 5.78
CA GLU A 821 3.96 37.57 6.15
C GLU A 821 3.00 36.55 6.81
N SER A 822 2.05 37.03 7.62
CA SER A 822 1.02 36.20 8.24
C SER A 822 0.09 35.56 7.20
N THR A 823 -0.18 36.24 6.09
CA THR A 823 -0.99 35.73 4.98
C THR A 823 -0.19 34.72 4.16
N GLN A 824 1.03 35.07 3.78
CA GLN A 824 1.87 34.25 2.90
C GLN A 824 2.32 32.93 3.55
N ARG A 825 2.53 32.88 4.87
CA ARG A 825 2.83 31.62 5.56
C ARG A 825 1.70 30.58 5.46
N ARG A 826 0.45 31.02 5.28
CA ARG A 826 -0.75 30.18 5.17
C ARG A 826 -1.18 29.88 3.73
N LYS A 827 -0.55 30.47 2.71
CA LYS A 827 -0.90 30.25 1.30
C LYS A 827 0.11 29.36 0.59
N LEU A 828 -0.33 28.27 -0.02
CA LEU A 828 0.43 27.54 -1.02
C LEU A 828 0.03 28.08 -2.40
N VAL A 829 0.82 29.03 -2.91
CA VAL A 829 0.53 29.69 -4.20
C VAL A 829 0.86 28.73 -5.34
N THR A 830 -0.02 28.68 -6.32
CA THR A 830 0.20 28.02 -7.61
C THR A 830 -0.25 28.94 -8.73
N SER A 831 0.66 29.22 -9.66
CA SER A 831 0.43 30.17 -10.76
C SER A 831 0.15 29.44 -12.07
N PHE A 832 -0.67 30.02 -12.96
CA PHE A 832 -1.09 29.45 -14.24
C PHE A 832 -0.76 30.39 -15.40
N SER A 833 -0.15 29.88 -16.46
CA SER A 833 0.07 30.66 -17.69
C SER A 833 -1.24 30.90 -18.42
N ASP A 834 -1.22 31.86 -19.34
CA ASP A 834 -2.29 32.16 -20.28
C ASP A 834 -2.20 31.31 -21.57
N TYR A 835 -1.50 30.16 -21.54
CA TYR A 835 -1.41 29.25 -22.70
C TYR A 835 -2.79 28.87 -23.25
N TYR A 836 -3.74 28.57 -22.35
CA TYR A 836 -5.15 28.44 -22.71
C TYR A 836 -5.85 29.78 -22.49
N HIS A 837 -6.51 30.28 -23.53
CA HIS A 837 -7.11 31.61 -23.56
C HIS A 837 -8.19 31.71 -24.63
N GLU A 838 -9.06 32.71 -24.47
CA GLU A 838 -9.97 33.18 -25.51
C GLU A 838 -9.34 34.36 -26.27
N ASN A 839 -9.44 34.36 -27.60
CA ASN A 839 -8.93 35.48 -28.39
C ASN A 839 -9.89 36.68 -28.33
N ASN A 840 -9.51 37.67 -27.52
CA ASN A 840 -10.22 38.93 -27.37
C ASN A 840 -9.49 40.10 -28.07
N GLY A 841 -8.63 39.83 -29.06
CA GLY A 841 -7.82 40.81 -29.79
C GLY A 841 -6.35 40.90 -29.33
N ASN A 842 -6.03 40.31 -28.18
CA ASN A 842 -4.66 40.29 -27.62
C ASN A 842 -3.86 39.02 -27.97
N TYR A 843 -4.49 38.04 -28.61
CA TYR A 843 -3.89 36.76 -28.97
C TYR A 843 -4.05 36.48 -30.48
N ARG A 844 -3.20 35.62 -31.04
CA ARG A 844 -3.30 35.23 -32.46
C ARG A 844 -4.45 34.26 -32.72
N GLU A 845 -4.75 33.41 -31.73
CA GLU A 845 -5.75 32.35 -31.80
C GLU A 845 -6.50 32.21 -30.47
N THR A 846 -7.61 31.48 -30.48
CA THR A 846 -8.22 30.95 -29.24
C THR A 846 -7.62 29.58 -29.02
N ARG A 847 -7.17 29.27 -27.79
CA ARG A 847 -6.63 27.96 -27.45
C ARG A 847 -7.36 27.36 -26.26
N GLN A 848 -8.03 26.24 -26.49
CA GLN A 848 -8.73 25.45 -25.48
C GLN A 848 -8.06 24.08 -25.30
N PRO A 849 -8.23 23.42 -24.13
CA PRO A 849 -7.68 22.08 -23.92
C PRO A 849 -8.11 21.06 -24.99
N THR A 850 -9.32 21.18 -25.55
CA THR A 850 -9.82 20.29 -26.61
C THR A 850 -9.01 20.38 -27.90
N ASP A 851 -8.37 21.52 -28.18
CA ASP A 851 -7.57 21.73 -29.39
C ASP A 851 -6.28 20.90 -29.34
N ASP A 852 -5.69 20.76 -28.14
CA ASP A 852 -4.50 19.94 -27.90
C ASP A 852 -4.81 18.43 -27.87
N PHE A 853 -6.06 18.06 -27.60
CA PHE A 853 -6.48 16.68 -27.34
C PHE A 853 -7.42 16.10 -28.41
N GLY A 854 -7.41 16.65 -29.62
CA GLY A 854 -8.18 16.13 -30.76
C GLY A 854 -9.69 16.14 -30.50
N GLY A 855 -10.20 17.20 -29.87
CA GLY A 855 -11.61 17.37 -29.52
C GLY A 855 -12.06 16.64 -28.24
N ARG A 856 -11.19 15.85 -27.61
CA ARG A 856 -11.52 15.10 -26.38
C ARG A 856 -11.47 16.01 -25.15
N ARG A 857 -12.49 15.95 -24.30
CA ARG A 857 -12.56 16.70 -23.04
C ARG A 857 -11.90 15.90 -21.91
N LEU A 858 -11.04 16.57 -21.14
CA LEU A 858 -10.43 15.99 -19.93
C LEU A 858 -11.51 15.44 -18.98
N PHE A 859 -11.27 14.26 -18.42
CA PHE A 859 -12.14 13.50 -17.50
C PHE A 859 -13.46 12.97 -18.07
N TYR A 860 -14.09 13.67 -19.03
CA TYR A 860 -15.38 13.26 -19.60
C TYR A 860 -15.23 12.25 -20.74
N ASP A 861 -14.15 12.39 -21.52
CA ASP A 861 -13.87 11.53 -22.67
C ASP A 861 -12.61 10.66 -22.41
N PHE A 862 -12.24 10.47 -21.14
CA PHE A 862 -11.16 9.57 -20.71
C PHE A 862 -11.51 8.11 -20.99
N THR A 863 -10.58 7.39 -21.61
CA THR A 863 -10.64 5.93 -21.73
C THR A 863 -10.27 5.28 -20.39
N PRO A 864 -10.55 3.96 -20.23
CA PRO A 864 -10.01 3.16 -19.12
C PRO A 864 -8.52 3.37 -18.85
N GLU A 865 -7.72 3.48 -19.91
CA GLU A 865 -6.28 3.65 -19.82
C GLU A 865 -5.89 5.08 -19.40
N ASP A 866 -6.64 6.10 -19.85
CA ASP A 866 -6.41 7.49 -19.44
C ASP A 866 -6.69 7.67 -17.94
N TRP A 867 -7.73 7.01 -17.40
CA TRP A 867 -7.98 6.98 -15.96
C TRP A 867 -6.83 6.33 -15.20
N ASN A 868 -6.32 5.19 -15.66
CA ASN A 868 -5.19 4.53 -15.03
C ASN A 868 -3.94 5.44 -15.03
N ARG A 869 -3.65 6.11 -16.15
CA ARG A 869 -2.57 7.11 -16.25
C ARG A 869 -2.78 8.28 -15.30
N PHE A 870 -3.99 8.83 -15.24
CA PHE A 870 -4.34 9.94 -14.36
C PHE A 870 -4.11 9.62 -12.88
N TYR A 871 -4.53 8.44 -12.42
CA TYR A 871 -4.30 8.04 -11.03
C TYR A 871 -2.82 7.77 -10.73
N ASN A 872 -2.05 7.20 -11.68
CA ASN A 872 -0.60 7.05 -11.54
C ASN A 872 0.10 8.41 -11.37
N LEU A 873 -0.25 9.39 -12.21
CA LEU A 873 0.27 10.75 -12.09
C LEU A 873 -0.03 11.36 -10.71
N LEU A 874 -1.27 11.24 -10.22
CA LEU A 874 -1.63 11.78 -8.90
C LEU A 874 -0.93 11.04 -7.75
N GLY A 875 -0.69 9.74 -7.91
CA GLY A 875 0.15 8.98 -6.98
C GLY A 875 1.59 9.50 -6.93
N GLU A 876 2.16 9.84 -8.08
CA GLU A 876 3.50 10.43 -8.20
C GLU A 876 3.56 11.86 -7.63
N CYS A 877 2.54 12.69 -7.87
CA CYS A 877 2.41 13.99 -7.22
C CYS A 877 2.44 13.88 -5.68
N LEU A 878 1.69 12.93 -5.13
CA LEU A 878 1.63 12.67 -3.69
C LEU A 878 2.97 12.15 -3.15
N ALA A 879 3.62 11.21 -3.84
CA ALA A 879 4.93 10.72 -3.44
C ALA A 879 5.97 11.87 -3.40
N PHE A 880 5.97 12.73 -4.41
CA PHE A 880 6.85 13.90 -4.45
C PHE A 880 6.59 14.87 -3.29
N TYR A 881 5.33 15.19 -3.01
CA TYR A 881 4.97 16.05 -1.86
C TYR A 881 5.46 15.47 -0.52
N LEU A 882 5.31 14.16 -0.32
CA LEU A 882 5.77 13.48 0.89
C LEU A 882 7.30 13.46 1.00
N ALA A 883 8.01 13.39 -0.13
CA ALA A 883 9.48 13.44 -0.17
C ALA A 883 10.06 14.85 0.02
N ALA A 884 9.33 15.88 -0.40
CA ALA A 884 9.77 17.25 -0.28
C ALA A 884 9.80 17.71 1.18
N THR A 885 10.96 18.16 1.65
CA THR A 885 11.18 18.62 3.03
C THR A 885 10.72 20.05 3.26
N GLU A 886 10.57 20.83 2.19
CA GLU A 886 10.28 22.26 2.22
C GLU A 886 9.07 22.63 1.35
N LYS A 887 8.55 23.83 1.56
CA LYS A 887 7.44 24.36 0.76
C LYS A 887 7.94 24.79 -0.62
N VAL A 888 7.57 24.05 -1.65
CA VAL A 888 7.90 24.39 -3.05
C VAL A 888 7.02 25.55 -3.53
N LYS A 889 7.62 26.70 -3.79
CA LYS A 889 6.95 27.89 -4.34
C LYS A 889 7.11 27.94 -5.87
N PRO A 890 6.16 28.54 -6.59
CA PRO A 890 6.39 28.86 -8.00
C PRO A 890 7.42 29.99 -8.09
N PRO A 891 8.03 30.21 -9.27
CA PRO A 891 8.75 31.45 -9.55
C PRO A 891 7.88 32.66 -9.19
N MET A 892 8.42 33.55 -8.33
CA MET A 892 7.63 34.59 -7.68
C MET A 892 7.69 35.95 -8.38
N ASN A 893 8.59 36.17 -9.35
CA ASN A 893 8.84 37.49 -9.93
C ASN A 893 7.57 38.15 -10.49
N ASN A 894 6.88 37.48 -11.42
CA ASN A 894 5.63 38.00 -12.00
C ASN A 894 4.49 38.04 -10.98
N ILE A 895 4.46 37.08 -10.05
CA ILE A 895 3.44 37.01 -8.98
C ILE A 895 3.58 38.21 -8.04
N GLN A 896 4.79 38.56 -7.63
CA GLN A 896 5.08 39.71 -6.77
C GLN A 896 4.72 41.01 -7.48
N LYS A 897 5.14 41.20 -8.73
CA LYS A 897 4.74 42.34 -9.56
C LYS A 897 3.21 42.47 -9.66
N ARG A 898 2.51 41.36 -9.88
CA ARG A 898 1.03 41.32 -9.92
C ARG A 898 0.38 41.70 -8.58
N ASN A 899 0.91 41.19 -7.47
CA ASN A 899 0.42 41.50 -6.13
C ASN A 899 0.64 42.99 -5.79
N LEU A 900 1.81 43.53 -6.13
CA LEU A 900 2.13 44.95 -6.00
C LEU A 900 1.12 45.80 -6.78
N LEU A 901 0.90 45.49 -8.07
CA LEU A 901 -0.07 46.18 -8.93
C LEU A 901 -1.49 46.14 -8.36
N SER A 902 -1.96 44.97 -7.91
CA SER A 902 -3.30 44.82 -7.33
C SER A 902 -3.47 45.60 -6.02
N SER A 903 -2.41 45.71 -5.23
CA SER A 903 -2.43 46.42 -3.95
C SER A 903 -2.32 47.95 -4.10
N MET A 904 -1.52 48.45 -5.05
CA MET A 904 -1.39 49.89 -5.33
C MET A 904 -2.57 50.44 -6.16
N GLY A 905 -3.11 49.62 -7.08
CA GLY A 905 -4.21 49.97 -7.98
C GLY A 905 -3.72 50.59 -9.31
N GLY A 906 -4.43 50.30 -10.40
CA GLY A 906 -4.06 50.71 -11.77
C GLY A 906 -3.91 52.21 -11.93
N ARG A 907 -4.85 53.01 -11.41
CA ARG A 907 -4.81 54.48 -11.48
C ARG A 907 -3.54 55.09 -10.90
N PHE A 908 -3.05 54.57 -9.78
CA PHE A 908 -1.79 55.05 -9.19
C PHE A 908 -0.60 54.66 -10.07
N PHE A 909 -0.59 53.42 -10.55
CA PHE A 909 0.50 52.92 -11.38
C PHE A 909 0.62 53.70 -12.69
N GLU A 910 -0.48 53.89 -13.43
CA GLU A 910 -0.50 54.65 -14.68
C GLU A 910 -0.03 56.10 -14.49
N TRP A 911 -0.50 56.75 -13.42
CA TRP A 911 -0.01 58.07 -13.05
C TRP A 911 1.49 58.05 -12.75
N ALA A 912 1.97 57.10 -11.96
CA ALA A 912 3.37 57.02 -11.55
C ALA A 912 4.30 56.73 -12.74
N GLU A 913 3.87 55.88 -13.70
CA GLU A 913 4.61 55.63 -14.94
C GLU A 913 4.80 56.92 -15.75
N LEU A 914 3.77 57.75 -15.86
CA LEU A 914 3.87 59.04 -16.56
C LEU A 914 4.67 60.07 -15.76
N TYR A 915 4.50 60.09 -14.44
CA TYR A 915 5.10 61.09 -13.58
C TYR A 915 6.61 60.85 -13.39
N PHE A 916 7.03 59.58 -13.24
CA PHE A 916 8.42 59.16 -13.05
C PHE A 916 9.03 58.51 -14.30
N ASP A 917 8.47 58.80 -15.48
CA ASP A 917 9.02 58.33 -16.76
C ASP A 917 10.52 58.69 -16.89
N PRO A 918 11.38 57.83 -17.47
CA PRO A 918 12.80 58.16 -17.66
C PRO A 918 13.05 59.49 -18.39
N GLU A 919 12.17 59.87 -19.32
CA GLU A 919 12.22 61.15 -20.05
C GLU A 919 11.65 62.33 -19.24
N SER A 920 10.91 62.07 -18.15
CA SER A 920 10.35 63.12 -17.27
C SER A 920 11.41 63.91 -16.50
N GLY A 921 12.63 63.36 -16.38
CA GLY A 921 13.71 63.92 -15.58
C GLY A 921 13.48 63.87 -14.06
N ARG A 922 12.51 63.08 -13.58
CA ARG A 922 12.14 62.97 -12.15
C ARG A 922 12.75 61.76 -11.42
N LEU A 923 13.54 60.94 -12.11
CA LEU A 923 14.33 59.85 -11.52
C LEU A 923 15.71 60.36 -11.10
N ASN A 924 16.30 59.76 -10.06
CA ASN A 924 17.62 60.15 -9.51
C ASN A 924 17.73 61.63 -9.10
N VAL A 925 16.61 62.26 -8.76
CA VAL A 925 16.54 63.65 -8.28
C VAL A 925 15.60 63.73 -7.07
N PHE A 926 15.69 64.81 -6.30
CA PHE A 926 14.76 65.06 -5.21
C PHE A 926 13.45 65.64 -5.75
N VAL A 927 12.33 65.05 -5.39
CA VAL A 927 10.98 65.49 -5.77
C VAL A 927 10.17 65.82 -4.52
N SER A 928 9.37 66.88 -4.54
CA SER A 928 8.47 67.22 -3.44
C SER A 928 7.38 66.18 -3.27
N LYS A 929 7.30 65.56 -2.09
CA LYS A 929 6.28 64.55 -1.77
C LYS A 929 4.87 65.14 -1.75
N ALA A 930 4.75 66.38 -1.27
CA ALA A 930 3.48 67.08 -1.17
C ALA A 930 2.94 67.39 -2.57
N ASP A 931 3.79 67.86 -3.47
CA ASP A 931 3.40 68.23 -4.83
C ASP A 931 3.05 66.99 -5.66
N ALA A 932 3.86 65.93 -5.58
CA ALA A 932 3.56 64.65 -6.24
C ALA A 932 2.23 64.05 -5.77
N LYS A 933 1.94 64.14 -4.46
CA LYS A 933 0.67 63.66 -3.91
C LYS A 933 -0.51 64.49 -4.42
N GLN A 934 -0.37 65.81 -4.43
CA GLN A 934 -1.43 66.71 -4.86
C GLN A 934 -1.73 66.54 -6.35
N GLU A 935 -0.69 66.42 -7.18
CA GLU A 935 -0.84 66.24 -8.62
C GLU A 935 -1.49 64.88 -8.97
N TYR A 936 -1.15 63.80 -8.24
CA TYR A 936 -1.89 62.54 -8.33
C TYR A 936 -3.39 62.69 -7.95
N MET A 937 -3.67 63.40 -6.85
CA MET A 937 -5.05 63.60 -6.40
C MET A 937 -5.86 64.44 -7.41
N ASP A 938 -5.23 65.43 -8.03
CA ASP A 938 -5.85 66.32 -9.01
C ASP A 938 -6.07 65.61 -10.36
N SER A 939 -5.09 64.83 -10.84
CA SER A 939 -5.19 64.09 -12.11
C SER A 939 -6.30 63.03 -12.06
N GLU A 940 -6.36 62.27 -10.97
CA GLU A 940 -7.32 61.17 -10.77
C GLU A 940 -8.62 61.59 -10.06
N LYS A 941 -8.78 62.88 -9.74
CA LYS A 941 -9.93 63.46 -9.04
C LYS A 941 -10.24 62.76 -7.71
N ILE A 942 -9.20 62.42 -6.95
CA ILE A 942 -9.30 61.72 -5.66
C ILE A 942 -9.58 62.74 -4.55
N ARG A 943 -10.68 62.54 -3.82
CA ARG A 943 -11.12 63.48 -2.76
C ARG A 943 -10.27 63.44 -1.49
N ASP A 944 -9.82 62.26 -1.09
CA ASP A 944 -9.03 62.06 0.13
C ASP A 944 -8.08 60.87 -0.02
N LEU A 945 -6.81 61.09 0.28
CA LEU A 945 -5.75 60.09 0.29
C LEU A 945 -4.82 60.38 1.47
N SER A 946 -4.65 59.43 2.37
CA SER A 946 -3.73 59.63 3.50
C SER A 946 -2.27 59.64 3.02
N THR A 947 -1.43 60.47 3.64
CA THR A 947 0.01 60.54 3.30
C THR A 947 0.72 59.21 3.55
N GLN A 948 0.26 58.43 4.54
CA GLN A 948 0.77 57.09 4.80
C GLN A 948 0.47 56.13 3.64
N LYS A 949 -0.75 56.16 3.10
CA LYS A 949 -1.17 55.30 1.97
C LYS A 949 -0.44 55.69 0.68
N PHE A 950 -0.27 56.98 0.42
CA PHE A 950 0.55 57.46 -0.71
C PHE A 950 2.02 57.02 -0.59
N SER A 951 2.60 57.09 0.61
CA SER A 951 3.98 56.62 0.86
C SER A 951 4.13 55.11 0.63
N ASP A 952 3.12 54.34 1.03
CA ASP A 952 3.05 52.90 0.78
C ASP A 952 2.96 52.59 -0.73
N TYR A 953 2.17 53.36 -1.49
CA TYR A 953 2.09 53.22 -2.94
C TYR A 953 3.43 53.53 -3.64
N LEU A 954 4.11 54.60 -3.25
CA LEU A 954 5.46 54.92 -3.76
C LEU A 954 6.47 53.82 -3.47
N ARG A 955 6.42 53.22 -2.27
CA ARG A 955 7.29 52.08 -1.91
C ARG A 955 7.02 50.88 -2.82
N LYS A 956 5.75 50.52 -3.02
CA LYS A 956 5.34 49.42 -3.90
C LYS A 956 5.75 49.66 -5.35
N TYR A 957 5.70 50.91 -5.81
CA TYR A 957 6.18 51.30 -7.13
C TYR A 957 7.71 51.17 -7.25
N ALA A 958 8.45 51.55 -6.21
CA ALA A 958 9.90 51.33 -6.13
C ALA A 958 10.23 49.84 -6.25
N ASP A 959 9.56 49.01 -5.45
CA ASP A 959 9.74 47.56 -5.43
C ASP A 959 9.40 46.92 -6.79
N TYR A 960 8.38 47.41 -7.48
CA TYR A 960 7.97 46.93 -8.79
C TYR A 960 9.06 47.10 -9.87
N HIS A 961 9.72 48.26 -9.86
CA HIS A 961 10.80 48.61 -10.79
C HIS A 961 12.21 48.25 -10.28
N GLY A 962 12.32 47.79 -9.04
CA GLY A 962 13.62 47.53 -8.39
C GLY A 962 14.40 48.81 -8.04
N TYR A 963 13.71 49.95 -7.94
CA TYR A 963 14.29 51.22 -7.50
C TYR A 963 14.50 51.23 -5.99
N GLU A 964 15.50 51.98 -5.53
CA GLU A 964 15.66 52.28 -4.12
C GLU A 964 14.93 53.60 -3.80
N LEU A 965 13.82 53.51 -3.07
CA LEU A 965 13.08 54.68 -2.59
C LEU A 965 13.75 55.25 -1.35
N ASN A 966 14.10 56.53 -1.41
CA ASN A 966 14.75 57.30 -0.36
C ASN A 966 16.00 56.60 0.19
N PRO A 967 17.11 56.51 -0.56
CA PRO A 967 18.34 55.89 -0.09
C PRO A 967 18.80 56.37 1.30
N GLU A 968 19.35 55.47 2.12
CA GLU A 968 19.74 55.76 3.52
C GLU A 968 20.67 56.97 3.65
N GLU A 969 21.54 57.18 2.66
CA GLU A 969 22.47 58.32 2.54
C GLU A 969 21.77 59.70 2.52
N TYR A 970 20.49 59.75 2.17
CA TYR A 970 19.70 60.98 2.10
C TYR A 970 18.69 61.13 3.24
N GLN A 971 18.47 60.08 4.04
CA GLN A 971 17.49 60.05 5.12
C GLN A 971 18.00 60.76 6.38
N ASN A 972 17.07 61.24 7.20
CA ASN A 972 17.32 61.63 8.59
C ASN A 972 17.13 60.42 9.54
N GLY A 973 17.36 60.62 10.85
CA GLY A 973 17.17 59.57 11.87
C GLY A 973 15.74 59.02 12.03
N GLN A 974 14.75 59.53 11.28
CA GLN A 974 13.38 59.01 11.21
C GLN A 974 13.06 58.36 9.85
N GLY A 975 14.07 58.14 9.01
CA GLY A 975 13.91 57.51 7.69
C GLY A 975 13.27 58.40 6.63
N ARG A 976 13.30 59.74 6.80
CA ARG A 976 12.68 60.71 5.89
C ARG A 976 13.70 61.67 5.30
N ILE A 977 13.47 62.14 4.09
CA ILE A 977 14.28 63.19 3.47
C ILE A 977 13.58 64.54 3.73
N ILE A 978 14.13 65.36 4.63
CA ILE A 978 13.62 66.71 4.89
C ILE A 978 14.72 67.71 4.54
N ARG A 979 14.51 68.47 3.46
CA ARG A 979 15.45 69.49 2.97
C ARG A 979 14.69 70.75 2.55
N GLU A 980 15.44 71.82 2.35
CA GLU A 980 14.91 73.03 1.72
C GLU A 980 14.86 72.82 0.20
N HIS A 981 13.67 72.99 -0.38
CA HIS A 981 13.40 72.81 -1.82
C HIS A 981 12.40 73.90 -2.22
N ASP A 982 12.69 74.67 -3.27
CA ASP A 982 11.92 75.86 -3.70
C ASP A 982 11.64 76.87 -2.57
N GLY A 983 12.65 77.12 -1.71
CA GLY A 983 12.57 78.10 -0.63
C GLY A 983 11.68 77.70 0.56
N LYS A 984 11.26 76.42 0.64
CA LYS A 984 10.50 75.87 1.77
C LYS A 984 11.13 74.57 2.27
N ARG A 985 11.13 74.39 3.59
CA ARG A 985 11.55 73.11 4.21
C ARG A 985 10.41 72.11 4.12
N GLN A 986 10.58 71.06 3.31
CA GLN A 986 9.54 70.08 3.03
C GLN A 986 10.09 68.65 2.93
N GLU A 987 9.18 67.66 2.97
CA GLU A 987 9.52 66.25 2.79
C GLU A 987 9.68 65.94 1.31
N LEU A 988 10.82 65.36 0.94
CA LEU A 988 11.16 64.98 -0.42
C LEU A 988 11.13 63.46 -0.59
N ILE A 989 10.97 63.02 -1.83
CA ILE A 989 11.12 61.64 -2.27
C ILE A 989 12.25 61.56 -3.30
N TYR A 990 12.94 60.42 -3.33
CA TYR A 990 14.03 60.15 -4.27
C TYR A 990 13.95 58.71 -4.73
N PHE A 991 13.85 58.46 -6.04
CA PHE A 991 13.98 57.13 -6.62
C PHE A 991 15.37 56.97 -7.22
N LYS A 992 16.20 56.10 -6.64
CA LYS A 992 17.50 55.75 -7.20
C LYS A 992 17.32 54.57 -8.15
N THR A 993 17.63 54.76 -9.42
CA THR A 993 17.64 53.66 -10.38
C THR A 993 18.93 52.87 -10.23
N ARG A 994 18.86 51.54 -10.33
CA ARG A 994 20.08 50.72 -10.42
C ARG A 994 20.63 50.92 -11.83
N ARG A 995 21.82 51.52 -11.99
CA ARG A 995 22.55 51.37 -13.26
C ARG A 995 22.79 49.87 -13.47
N PRO A 996 22.64 49.32 -14.69
CA PRO A 996 23.11 47.98 -14.96
C PRO A 996 24.62 47.96 -14.69
N GLU A 997 25.05 47.20 -13.69
CA GLU A 997 26.47 46.94 -13.45
C GLU A 997 26.98 46.13 -14.64
N ILE A 998 27.89 46.73 -15.41
CA ILE A 998 28.73 45.99 -16.36
C ILE A 998 29.54 45.03 -15.50
N LEU A 999 29.20 43.74 -15.56
CA LEU A 999 30.04 42.64 -15.10
C LEU A 999 31.28 42.61 -16.00
N THR A 1000 32.26 43.46 -15.72
CA THR A 1000 33.64 43.17 -16.13
C THR A 1000 34.14 42.04 -15.24
N GLY A 1001 34.57 40.94 -15.86
CA GLY A 1001 35.04 39.74 -15.18
C GLY A 1001 36.23 40.02 -14.24
N PRO A 1002 36.61 39.02 -13.42
CA PRO A 1002 37.65 39.22 -12.42
C PRO A 1002 38.99 39.33 -13.14
N ASP A 1003 39.59 40.53 -13.14
CA ASP A 1003 41.01 40.64 -13.42
C ASP A 1003 41.72 41.55 -12.43
N GLN A 1004 42.91 41.10 -12.09
CA GLN A 1004 43.79 41.62 -11.05
C GLN A 1004 44.39 42.96 -11.49
N SER A 1005 44.38 43.98 -10.64
CA SER A 1005 45.50 44.93 -10.50
C SER A 1005 45.28 45.95 -9.38
N GLU A 1006 46.40 46.42 -8.86
CA GLU A 1006 46.63 47.13 -7.62
C GLU A 1006 46.16 48.60 -7.62
N GLY A 1007 45.97 49.09 -6.40
CA GLY A 1007 45.79 50.46 -5.91
C GLY A 1007 45.93 51.67 -6.86
N LEU A 1008 44.93 52.56 -6.79
CA LEU A 1008 45.11 54.00 -6.89
C LEU A 1008 43.95 54.76 -6.21
N ALA A 1009 44.29 55.80 -5.45
CA ALA A 1009 43.38 56.65 -4.67
C ALA A 1009 42.49 57.56 -5.56
N PRO A 1010 41.32 58.04 -5.06
CA PRO A 1010 40.40 58.83 -5.86
C PRO A 1010 40.87 60.28 -6.06
N MET A 1011 40.81 60.77 -7.30
CA MET A 1011 40.89 62.21 -7.62
C MET A 1011 39.50 62.87 -7.63
N PRO A 1012 39.39 64.17 -7.28
CA PRO A 1012 38.12 64.87 -7.07
C PRO A 1012 37.46 65.36 -8.38
N PRO A 1013 36.15 65.72 -8.34
CA PRO A 1013 35.29 65.83 -9.53
C PRO A 1013 35.42 67.17 -10.27
N GLY A 1014 35.47 67.12 -11.59
CA GLY A 1014 35.42 68.29 -12.47
C GLY A 1014 35.03 67.93 -13.90
N GLU A 1015 33.85 68.43 -14.29
CA GLU A 1015 33.42 68.77 -15.67
C GLU A 1015 33.27 67.65 -16.71
N MET A 1016 32.02 67.21 -16.90
CA MET A 1016 31.55 66.64 -18.17
C MET A 1016 31.13 67.76 -19.12
N PRO A 1017 31.28 67.55 -20.44
CA PRO A 1017 30.22 67.90 -21.36
C PRO A 1017 29.78 66.72 -22.23
N PHE A 1018 28.47 66.44 -22.14
CA PHE A 1018 27.58 65.62 -22.99
C PHE A 1018 27.65 64.10 -22.89
#